data_AF-A0A7C5LKS3-F1
#
_entry.id   AF-A0A7C5LKS3-F1
#
_cell.length_a   1.000
_cell.length_b   1.000
_cell.length_c   1.000
_cell.angle_alpha   90.00
_cell.angle_beta   90.00
_cell.angle_gamma   90.00
#
_symmetry.space_group_name_H-M   'P 1'
#
loop_
_entity.id
_entity.type
_entity.pdbx_description
1 polymer ?
#
loop_
_entity_poly.entity_id
_entity_poly.type
_entity_poly.pdbx_seq_one_letter_code
_entity_poly.pdbx_strand_id
1 'polypeptide(L)'
;MKFVWCLLLCAAACLADDTNSLRRAIEDLMRTGCYPRGAEFLRRLESVKTDAEFRALQREALLANPLLDFDRLLVIRRSTKSLGLPHNWEGNSSLPRSGFDNEIVVLKRDGSWRTLYRPDRPVFVGDVDLDFDAGRLLFSSVAANGRWRIFEMNTDGSGLCQLPLIEEPDVDNYDACYLPDGDIIFSSSAPFTGVPCVTGSSHVANLYRWYRATGQIRRLTFEQDHDWCPTMLDDGRVLYLRWEYSDIPHFVSRILFTMNPDGTNQREFYGSNSYWPNSIFYARAVPGSATRFVGIVSGHHDTMRMGELVLFDAMKGRFEADGVIQRVPGFGRKVEPVIRDGLVGASWPKFLHPWPLSDRYFLVACQPTPKSKLGIYLADVFDNLVLLAEDDTHALLEPVPLRARARPPLLPSQVDTRRTDALVYVADIYNGPGLEGVPRGTVKQLRLFTYQFAYHGMGGQVNRVGLDGPWDVKRIIGTVPVEADGSAYFRVPANTPISLQPLDAEGKALQLMRSWMTAMPGEQLSCVGCHERQNSSPPARGTQAAGRRPSEITPWYGPTRGFSFRREVQPVLDRYCIRCHDRFRDGPDVHPEAASTHYNKGTRFPPSYLALRQYVRGHTIESDMHLLMPGEFHADTTFLVQHLRAGHKGVQLDAESWDRLITWIDLNTPAHGTWTEIVGEKKVAHQRDRRREMLKRYANVDEDPEAVVPASVSFDGGTIAPWQRDGCELLPAEATDDKTTAGASRRLELGNGVTMELVRIPASKPFWMAKHEVSNRLFALFDPRHDSGIEVGDFLQFSEQERGYPMNQPQQPVVRVSWEQAMAFCRWLSQKTGAKVTLPTEAQWEFACRAGTTTPLWWGELDADFAKFANLADAAFRKVETFAPWQLPSGAIPPWRPAITNVNDGFRVTAPVGSFAANPWGLHDMLGNAAEWTASETREGRKIVCGGSFADRPRWAQPDSWRSYLSWQRVYDVGFRVVVIE
;
A
#
# COMPACT_ATOMS: atom_id res chain seq x y z
N MET A 1 -21.06 44.91 -22.55
CA MET A 1 -20.50 44.48 -23.86
C MET A 1 -19.30 43.52 -23.76
N LYS A 2 -18.29 43.73 -22.90
CA LYS A 2 -17.14 42.79 -22.77
C LYS A 2 -17.50 41.37 -22.29
N PHE A 3 -18.55 41.21 -21.47
CA PHE A 3 -19.02 39.90 -20.98
C PHE A 3 -19.70 39.03 -22.06
N VAL A 4 -20.44 39.66 -22.98
CA VAL A 4 -21.15 38.97 -24.08
C VAL A 4 -20.18 38.49 -25.15
N TRP A 5 -19.13 39.28 -25.45
CA TRP A 5 -18.06 38.88 -26.35
C TRP A 5 -17.23 37.71 -25.82
N CYS A 6 -16.97 37.66 -24.51
CA CYS A 6 -16.26 36.54 -23.87
C CYS A 6 -17.07 35.24 -23.91
N LEU A 7 -18.39 35.32 -23.69
CA LEU A 7 -19.31 34.17 -23.80
C LEU A 7 -19.43 33.64 -25.23
N LEU A 8 -19.48 34.53 -26.24
CA LEU A 8 -19.53 34.15 -27.65
C LEU A 8 -18.22 33.50 -28.12
N LEU A 9 -17.07 34.01 -27.68
CA LEU A 9 -15.75 33.43 -27.98
C LEU A 9 -15.57 32.06 -27.30
N CYS A 10 -16.05 31.89 -26.07
CA CYS A 10 -16.02 30.62 -25.35
C CYS A 10 -16.95 29.58 -26.01
N ALA A 11 -18.17 29.98 -26.41
CA ALA A 11 -19.09 29.09 -27.13
C ALA A 11 -18.56 28.67 -28.51
N ALA A 12 -17.90 29.58 -29.24
CA ALA A 12 -17.27 29.27 -30.52
C ALA A 12 -16.06 28.32 -30.36
N ALA A 13 -15.27 28.49 -29.30
CA ALA A 13 -14.16 27.58 -28.98
C ALA A 13 -14.66 26.18 -28.58
N CYS A 14 -15.71 26.09 -27.75
CA CYS A 14 -16.33 24.80 -27.39
C CYS A 14 -16.90 24.07 -28.61
N LEU A 15 -17.57 24.77 -29.53
CA LEU A 15 -18.09 24.16 -30.77
C LEU A 15 -16.95 23.69 -31.70
N ALA A 16 -15.82 24.40 -31.75
CA ALA A 16 -14.65 23.99 -32.52
C ALA A 16 -13.98 22.72 -31.95
N ASP A 17 -13.91 22.59 -30.62
CA ASP A 17 -13.41 21.36 -29.99
C ASP A 17 -14.37 20.18 -30.20
N ASP A 18 -15.68 20.39 -30.00
CA ASP A 18 -16.72 19.39 -30.22
C ASP A 18 -16.74 18.87 -31.68
N THR A 19 -16.58 19.76 -32.66
CA THR A 19 -16.50 19.37 -34.09
C THR A 19 -15.25 18.57 -34.41
N ASN A 20 -14.11 18.84 -33.76
CA ASN A 20 -12.90 18.04 -33.91
C ASN A 20 -13.07 16.63 -33.31
N SER A 21 -13.71 16.53 -32.15
CA SER A 21 -14.05 15.25 -31.52
C SER A 21 -14.91 14.36 -32.43
N LEU A 22 -15.98 14.92 -33.01
CA LEU A 22 -16.83 14.18 -33.94
C LEU A 22 -16.10 13.81 -35.23
N ARG A 23 -15.27 14.71 -35.78
CA ARG A 23 -14.45 14.43 -36.97
C ARG A 23 -13.55 13.21 -36.76
N ARG A 24 -12.84 13.15 -35.62
CA ARG A 24 -11.96 12.03 -35.28
C ARG A 24 -12.72 10.71 -35.20
N ALA A 25 -13.90 10.72 -34.58
CA ALA A 25 -14.73 9.53 -34.49
C ALA A 25 -15.22 9.06 -35.87
N ILE A 26 -15.68 9.99 -36.74
CA ILE A 26 -16.10 9.64 -38.11
C ILE A 26 -14.93 9.06 -38.91
N GLU A 27 -13.77 9.70 -38.88
CA GLU A 27 -12.57 9.23 -39.58
C GLU A 27 -12.12 7.86 -39.07
N ASP A 28 -12.24 7.61 -37.77
CA ASP A 28 -11.93 6.31 -37.19
C ASP A 28 -12.91 5.22 -37.65
N LEU A 29 -14.21 5.49 -37.60
CA LEU A 29 -15.23 4.57 -38.11
C LEU A 29 -15.05 4.29 -39.60
N MET A 30 -14.64 5.28 -40.40
CA MET A 30 -14.34 5.08 -41.82
C MET A 30 -13.19 4.08 -42.04
N ARG A 31 -12.19 4.02 -41.16
CA ARG A 31 -11.07 3.07 -41.26
C ARG A 31 -11.49 1.62 -41.06
N THR A 32 -12.65 1.38 -40.43
CA THR A 32 -13.19 0.02 -40.30
C THR A 32 -13.63 -0.59 -41.63
N GLY A 33 -13.84 0.23 -42.67
CA GLY A 33 -14.41 -0.20 -43.96
C GLY A 33 -15.92 -0.43 -43.95
N CYS A 34 -16.57 -0.36 -42.78
CA CYS A 34 -17.99 -0.70 -42.59
C CYS A 34 -18.88 0.51 -42.25
N TYR A 35 -18.45 1.73 -42.60
CA TYR A 35 -19.15 2.98 -42.27
C TYR A 35 -19.48 3.82 -43.54
N PRO A 36 -20.51 3.43 -44.31
CA PRO A 36 -20.72 3.90 -45.68
C PRO A 36 -21.06 5.39 -45.80
N ARG A 37 -21.64 5.98 -44.74
CA ARG A 37 -22.02 7.40 -44.71
C ARG A 37 -20.94 8.33 -44.16
N GLY A 38 -19.75 7.82 -43.82
CA GLY A 38 -18.70 8.63 -43.19
C GLY A 38 -18.29 9.86 -44.01
N ALA A 39 -18.09 9.71 -45.31
CA ALA A 39 -17.74 10.83 -46.19
C ALA A 39 -18.87 11.88 -46.30
N GLU A 40 -20.14 11.44 -46.20
CA GLU A 40 -21.29 12.35 -46.13
C GLU A 40 -21.28 13.14 -44.82
N PHE A 41 -21.06 12.47 -43.68
CA PHE A 41 -21.03 13.11 -42.37
C PHE A 41 -19.89 14.13 -42.24
N LEU A 42 -18.70 13.84 -42.78
CA LEU A 42 -17.59 14.81 -42.80
C LEU A 42 -17.93 16.09 -43.56
N ARG A 43 -18.55 15.96 -44.75
CA ARG A 43 -19.00 17.14 -45.52
C ARG A 43 -20.06 17.93 -44.78
N ARG A 44 -21.02 17.26 -44.13
CA ARG A 44 -22.06 17.91 -43.33
C ARG A 44 -21.46 18.64 -42.13
N LEU A 45 -20.45 18.06 -41.49
CA LEU A 45 -19.76 18.64 -40.34
C LEU A 45 -19.08 19.98 -40.68
N GLU A 46 -18.55 20.13 -41.89
CA GLU A 46 -17.95 21.39 -42.38
C GLU A 46 -18.97 22.52 -42.55
N SER A 47 -20.25 22.17 -42.65
CA SER A 47 -21.35 23.13 -42.88
C SER A 47 -22.14 23.50 -41.62
N VAL A 48 -21.83 22.88 -40.46
CA VAL A 48 -22.53 23.11 -39.18
C VAL A 48 -22.25 24.52 -38.67
N LYS A 49 -23.30 25.26 -38.29
CA LYS A 49 -23.19 26.63 -37.78
C LYS A 49 -23.76 26.81 -36.37
N THR A 50 -24.56 25.87 -35.90
CA THR A 50 -25.23 25.95 -34.59
C THR A 50 -25.00 24.67 -33.78
N ASP A 51 -25.06 24.79 -32.45
CA ASP A 51 -24.98 23.62 -31.55
C ASP A 51 -26.12 22.62 -31.80
N ALA A 52 -27.33 23.09 -32.12
CA ALA A 52 -28.45 22.20 -32.45
C ALA A 52 -28.19 21.34 -33.70
N GLU A 53 -27.68 21.95 -34.77
CA GLU A 53 -27.25 21.24 -35.99
C GLU A 53 -26.11 20.27 -35.69
N PHE A 54 -25.13 20.70 -34.86
CA PHE A 54 -24.03 19.86 -34.42
C PHE A 54 -24.53 18.62 -33.68
N ARG A 55 -25.35 18.78 -32.63
CA ARG A 55 -25.86 17.68 -31.80
C ARG A 55 -26.71 16.70 -32.62
N ALA A 56 -27.50 17.21 -33.57
CA ALA A 56 -28.27 16.36 -34.48
C ALA A 56 -27.35 15.53 -35.38
N LEU A 57 -26.33 16.15 -35.99
CA LEU A 57 -25.34 15.45 -36.82
C LEU A 57 -24.49 14.47 -36.00
N GLN A 58 -24.04 14.86 -34.81
CA GLN A 58 -23.27 14.03 -33.88
C GLN A 58 -24.06 12.76 -33.53
N ARG A 59 -25.33 12.92 -33.15
CA ARG A 59 -26.23 11.80 -32.89
C ARG A 59 -26.35 10.91 -34.11
N GLU A 60 -26.66 11.48 -35.27
CA GLU A 60 -26.86 10.69 -36.50
C GLU A 60 -25.61 9.91 -36.90
N ALA A 61 -24.45 10.57 -36.89
CA ALA A 61 -23.17 9.97 -37.27
C ALA A 61 -22.78 8.85 -36.30
N LEU A 62 -22.79 9.11 -34.99
CA LEU A 62 -22.34 8.12 -34.01
C LEU A 62 -23.35 6.98 -33.79
N LEU A 63 -24.65 7.20 -34.00
CA LEU A 63 -25.63 6.11 -34.00
C LEU A 63 -25.59 5.26 -35.28
N ALA A 64 -24.95 5.73 -36.35
CA ALA A 64 -24.64 4.91 -37.51
C ALA A 64 -23.37 4.05 -37.34
N ASN A 65 -22.77 4.03 -36.14
CA ASN A 65 -21.59 3.23 -35.82
C ASN A 65 -21.86 1.73 -36.07
N PRO A 66 -21.06 1.04 -36.91
CA PRO A 66 -21.23 -0.38 -37.20
C PRO A 66 -21.05 -1.30 -35.99
N LEU A 67 -20.43 -0.84 -34.90
CA LEU A 67 -20.32 -1.57 -33.64
C LEU A 67 -21.63 -1.61 -32.83
N LEU A 68 -22.65 -0.86 -33.26
CA LEU A 68 -24.04 -0.93 -32.76
C LEU A 68 -24.86 -1.90 -33.62
N ASP A 69 -24.34 -3.10 -33.84
CA ASP A 69 -24.91 -4.23 -34.59
C ASP A 69 -25.91 -5.05 -33.74
N PHE A 70 -26.55 -4.41 -32.77
CA PHE A 70 -27.58 -4.98 -31.91
C PHE A 70 -28.73 -3.98 -31.72
N ASP A 71 -29.95 -4.49 -31.62
CA ASP A 71 -31.16 -3.66 -31.49
C ASP A 71 -31.76 -3.66 -30.08
N ARG A 72 -31.17 -4.43 -29.16
CA ARG A 72 -31.68 -4.66 -27.80
C ARG A 72 -30.58 -4.53 -26.75
N LEU A 73 -30.88 -3.81 -25.69
CA LEU A 73 -30.06 -3.69 -24.48
C LEU A 73 -30.82 -4.25 -23.29
N LEU A 74 -30.18 -5.07 -22.47
CA LEU A 74 -30.61 -5.28 -21.08
C LEU A 74 -30.19 -4.05 -20.27
N VAL A 75 -31.10 -3.53 -19.47
CA VAL A 75 -30.92 -2.34 -18.65
C VAL A 75 -31.65 -2.53 -17.32
N ILE A 76 -31.05 -2.06 -16.23
CA ILE A 76 -31.74 -1.87 -14.96
C ILE A 76 -32.39 -0.49 -14.96
N ARG A 77 -33.71 -0.44 -14.79
CA ARG A 77 -34.45 0.81 -14.59
C ARG A 77 -34.79 0.93 -13.12
N ARG A 78 -34.27 1.94 -12.42
CA ARG A 78 -34.39 2.10 -10.96
C ARG A 78 -34.72 3.52 -10.57
N SER A 79 -35.61 3.71 -9.59
CA SER A 79 -36.00 5.04 -9.12
C SER A 79 -34.78 5.85 -8.66
N THR A 80 -34.72 7.12 -9.07
CA THR A 80 -33.63 8.04 -8.70
C THR A 80 -33.60 8.40 -7.21
N LYS A 81 -34.64 8.04 -6.45
CA LYS A 81 -34.68 8.22 -4.98
C LYS A 81 -33.69 7.31 -4.25
N SER A 82 -33.37 6.16 -4.82
CA SER A 82 -32.40 5.21 -4.25
C SER A 82 -31.71 4.46 -5.37
N LEU A 83 -30.48 4.87 -5.70
CA LEU A 83 -29.71 4.24 -6.76
C LEU A 83 -29.17 2.86 -6.38
N GLY A 84 -29.18 2.48 -5.09
CA GLY A 84 -28.68 1.18 -4.64
C GLY A 84 -27.19 0.96 -4.90
N LEU A 85 -26.38 2.02 -4.83
CA LEU A 85 -24.93 1.94 -4.92
C LEU A 85 -24.36 1.96 -3.50
N PRO A 86 -23.60 0.94 -3.06
CA PRO A 86 -22.99 0.98 -1.74
C PRO A 86 -21.87 2.01 -1.69
N HIS A 87 -21.51 2.48 -0.49
CA HIS A 87 -20.29 3.27 -0.32
C HIS A 87 -19.07 2.49 -0.81
N ASN A 88 -17.98 3.21 -1.15
CA ASN A 88 -16.80 2.58 -1.76
C ASN A 88 -16.06 1.63 -0.80
N TRP A 89 -16.38 1.65 0.50
CA TRP A 89 -15.90 0.74 1.54
C TRP A 89 -16.92 -0.35 1.96
N GLU A 90 -18.06 -0.48 1.27
CA GLU A 90 -19.18 -1.35 1.67
C GLU A 90 -19.60 -2.36 0.61
N GLY A 91 -19.94 -3.59 1.01
CA GLY A 91 -20.55 -4.55 0.08
C GLY A 91 -22.05 -4.32 -0.11
N ASN A 92 -22.67 -5.04 -1.07
CA ASN A 92 -24.12 -4.97 -1.29
C ASN A 92 -24.92 -5.35 -0.04
N SER A 93 -24.37 -6.20 0.84
CA SER A 93 -24.98 -6.55 2.12
C SER A 93 -25.22 -5.35 3.06
N SER A 94 -24.51 -4.23 2.88
CA SER A 94 -24.71 -3.01 3.66
C SER A 94 -25.88 -2.14 3.17
N LEU A 95 -26.39 -2.40 1.97
CA LEU A 95 -27.56 -1.70 1.45
C LEU A 95 -28.84 -2.09 2.24
N PRO A 96 -29.84 -1.20 2.30
CA PRO A 96 -31.16 -1.53 2.83
C PRO A 96 -31.74 -2.81 2.18
N ARG A 97 -32.51 -3.59 2.92
CA ARG A 97 -33.09 -4.84 2.40
C ARG A 97 -34.39 -4.63 1.61
N SER A 98 -34.91 -3.40 1.60
CA SER A 98 -36.14 -2.99 0.91
C SER A 98 -36.11 -1.50 0.60
N GLY A 99 -37.10 -1.01 -0.16
CA GLY A 99 -37.24 0.40 -0.54
C GLY A 99 -36.77 0.70 -1.96
N PHE A 100 -36.58 -0.32 -2.81
CA PHE A 100 -36.20 -0.16 -4.20
C PHE A 100 -37.38 -0.35 -5.14
N ASP A 101 -37.63 0.66 -5.97
CA ASP A 101 -38.49 0.54 -7.16
C ASP A 101 -37.57 0.36 -8.37
N ASN A 102 -37.47 -0.88 -8.84
CA ASN A 102 -36.61 -1.25 -9.95
C ASN A 102 -37.13 -2.44 -10.75
N GLU A 103 -36.66 -2.55 -11.98
CA GLU A 103 -36.95 -3.65 -12.90
C GLU A 103 -35.80 -3.90 -13.87
N ILE A 104 -35.71 -5.13 -14.36
CA ILE A 104 -34.87 -5.51 -15.50
C ILE A 104 -35.72 -5.31 -16.75
N VAL A 105 -35.22 -4.54 -17.72
CA VAL A 105 -35.92 -4.26 -18.98
C VAL A 105 -35.05 -4.61 -20.18
N VAL A 106 -35.73 -4.94 -21.29
CA VAL A 106 -35.14 -4.91 -22.63
C VAL A 106 -35.49 -3.58 -23.27
N LEU A 107 -34.50 -2.71 -23.42
CA LEU A 107 -34.58 -1.44 -24.13
C LEU A 107 -34.29 -1.67 -25.62
N LYS A 108 -35.14 -1.13 -26.49
CA LYS A 108 -34.98 -1.15 -27.94
C LYS A 108 -34.38 0.18 -28.44
N ARG A 109 -33.84 0.15 -29.67
CA ARG A 109 -33.22 1.31 -30.32
C ARG A 109 -34.14 2.51 -30.53
N ASP A 110 -35.45 2.28 -30.63
CA ASP A 110 -36.46 3.35 -30.73
C ASP A 110 -36.77 4.04 -29.38
N GLY A 111 -36.12 3.59 -28.30
CA GLY A 111 -36.32 4.11 -26.95
C GLY A 111 -37.45 3.41 -26.18
N SER A 112 -38.22 2.52 -26.81
CA SER A 112 -39.24 1.72 -26.11
C SER A 112 -38.59 0.58 -25.34
N TRP A 113 -39.21 0.15 -24.24
CA TRP A 113 -38.73 -1.00 -23.46
C TRP A 113 -39.84 -1.97 -23.08
N ARG A 114 -39.43 -3.21 -22.78
CA ARG A 114 -40.28 -4.26 -22.21
C ARG A 114 -39.69 -4.72 -20.89
N THR A 115 -40.50 -4.76 -19.83
CA THR A 115 -40.13 -5.38 -18.55
C THR A 115 -39.90 -6.88 -18.73
N LEU A 116 -38.74 -7.37 -18.29
CA LEU A 116 -38.47 -8.80 -18.13
C LEU A 116 -38.83 -9.27 -16.72
N TYR A 117 -38.42 -8.50 -15.72
CA TYR A 117 -38.62 -8.84 -14.32
C TYR A 117 -38.79 -7.58 -13.49
N ARG A 118 -39.86 -7.55 -12.71
CA ARG A 118 -40.08 -6.60 -11.61
C ARG A 118 -40.36 -7.44 -10.36
N PRO A 119 -39.64 -7.24 -9.25
CA PRO A 119 -39.90 -7.99 -8.03
C PRO A 119 -41.26 -7.60 -7.44
N ASP A 120 -41.97 -8.57 -6.87
CA ASP A 120 -43.27 -8.34 -6.21
C ASP A 120 -43.16 -7.49 -4.93
N ARG A 121 -41.97 -7.48 -4.33
CA ARG A 121 -41.61 -6.66 -3.17
C ARG A 121 -40.64 -5.56 -3.60
N PRO A 122 -40.57 -4.42 -2.89
CA PRO A 122 -39.67 -3.32 -3.23
C PRO A 122 -38.22 -3.65 -2.82
N VAL A 123 -37.61 -4.67 -3.42
CA VAL A 123 -36.27 -5.17 -3.14
C VAL A 123 -35.32 -4.85 -4.30
N PHE A 124 -34.02 -4.78 -3.99
CA PHE A 124 -32.99 -4.52 -4.99
C PHE A 124 -32.98 -5.56 -6.10
N VAL A 125 -32.71 -5.12 -7.33
CA VAL A 125 -32.41 -5.98 -8.49
C VAL A 125 -31.29 -5.32 -9.30
N GLY A 126 -30.15 -5.99 -9.46
CA GLY A 126 -28.98 -5.49 -10.18
C GLY A 126 -27.85 -6.52 -10.23
N ASP A 127 -26.63 -6.08 -10.54
CA ASP A 127 -25.46 -6.95 -10.76
C ASP A 127 -25.70 -7.96 -11.89
N VAL A 128 -26.18 -7.48 -13.04
CA VAL A 128 -26.55 -8.32 -14.17
C VAL A 128 -25.32 -8.86 -14.90
N ASP A 129 -25.25 -10.17 -15.05
CA ASP A 129 -24.30 -10.83 -15.95
C ASP A 129 -25.03 -11.71 -16.98
N LEU A 130 -24.67 -11.55 -18.26
CA LEU A 130 -25.29 -12.23 -19.38
C LEU A 130 -24.43 -13.41 -19.83
N ASP A 131 -25.04 -14.60 -19.94
CA ASP A 131 -24.35 -15.80 -20.44
C ASP A 131 -23.85 -15.56 -21.87
N PHE A 132 -22.81 -16.27 -22.27
CA PHE A 132 -22.12 -16.04 -23.55
C PHE A 132 -23.02 -16.28 -24.77
N ASP A 133 -24.02 -17.14 -24.66
CA ASP A 133 -25.02 -17.39 -25.73
C ASP A 133 -26.21 -16.41 -25.69
N ALA A 134 -26.27 -15.53 -24.69
CA ALA A 134 -27.38 -14.62 -24.40
C ALA A 134 -28.75 -15.30 -24.21
N GLY A 135 -28.78 -16.58 -23.85
CA GLY A 135 -30.00 -17.31 -23.51
C GLY A 135 -30.48 -17.04 -22.09
N ARG A 136 -29.55 -16.77 -21.16
CA ARG A 136 -29.83 -16.59 -19.73
C ARG A 136 -29.01 -15.46 -19.11
N LEU A 137 -29.49 -14.94 -17.98
CA LEU A 137 -28.83 -13.90 -17.22
C LEU A 137 -28.87 -14.19 -15.70
N LEU A 138 -27.84 -13.74 -14.99
CA LEU A 138 -27.77 -13.70 -13.54
C LEU A 138 -28.09 -12.30 -13.03
N PHE A 139 -28.59 -12.21 -11.80
CA PHE A 139 -28.71 -10.95 -11.06
C PHE A 139 -28.80 -11.19 -9.55
N SER A 140 -28.43 -10.19 -8.77
CA SER A 140 -28.59 -10.16 -7.32
C SER A 140 -29.95 -9.61 -6.90
N SER A 141 -30.55 -10.19 -5.86
CA SER A 141 -31.74 -9.63 -5.19
C SER A 141 -31.85 -10.09 -3.74
N VAL A 142 -32.84 -9.56 -3.01
CA VAL A 142 -33.10 -9.93 -1.61
C VAL A 142 -34.25 -10.92 -1.55
N ALA A 143 -33.98 -12.13 -1.08
CA ALA A 143 -34.96 -13.19 -0.93
C ALA A 143 -35.99 -12.89 0.17
N ALA A 144 -37.03 -13.72 0.28
CA ALA A 144 -38.13 -13.52 1.24
C ALA A 144 -37.66 -13.55 2.70
N ASN A 145 -36.59 -14.28 3.00
CA ASN A 145 -35.95 -14.34 4.31
C ASN A 145 -35.04 -13.13 4.63
N GLY A 146 -34.97 -12.12 3.75
CA GLY A 146 -34.18 -10.91 3.94
C GLY A 146 -32.69 -11.04 3.57
N ARG A 147 -32.24 -12.19 3.07
CA ARG A 147 -30.85 -12.42 2.64
C ARG A 147 -30.63 -12.07 1.18
N TRP A 148 -29.45 -11.55 0.88
CA TRP A 148 -29.00 -11.41 -0.50
C TRP A 148 -28.78 -12.80 -1.09
N ARG A 149 -29.33 -12.98 -2.29
CA ARG A 149 -29.27 -14.20 -3.09
C ARG A 149 -29.06 -13.83 -4.55
N ILE A 150 -28.63 -14.83 -5.32
CA ILE A 150 -28.45 -14.72 -6.76
C ILE A 150 -29.56 -15.50 -7.45
N PHE A 151 -30.09 -14.92 -8.50
CA PHE A 151 -31.18 -15.46 -9.30
C PHE A 151 -30.71 -15.62 -10.75
N GLU A 152 -31.26 -16.63 -11.41
CA GLU A 152 -31.05 -16.89 -12.84
C GLU A 152 -32.42 -16.89 -13.54
N MET A 153 -32.47 -16.35 -14.76
CA MET A 153 -33.65 -16.47 -15.64
C MET A 153 -33.26 -16.46 -17.12
N ASN A 154 -34.18 -16.90 -17.97
CA ASN A 154 -34.04 -16.79 -19.42
C ASN A 154 -34.23 -15.33 -19.87
N THR A 155 -33.58 -14.94 -20.98
CA THR A 155 -33.66 -13.58 -21.52
C THR A 155 -35.03 -13.22 -22.13
N ASP A 156 -35.96 -14.18 -22.21
CA ASP A 156 -37.36 -13.94 -22.55
C ASP A 156 -38.23 -13.53 -21.34
N GLY A 157 -37.74 -13.74 -20.11
CA GLY A 157 -38.41 -13.48 -18.83
C GLY A 157 -38.95 -14.75 -18.14
N SER A 158 -38.78 -15.93 -18.75
CA SER A 158 -39.20 -17.22 -18.16
C SER A 158 -38.10 -17.85 -17.29
N GLY A 159 -38.45 -18.91 -16.55
CA GLY A 159 -37.47 -19.74 -15.86
C GLY A 159 -36.76 -19.08 -14.67
N LEU A 160 -37.37 -18.04 -14.07
CA LEU A 160 -36.82 -17.39 -12.88
C LEU A 160 -36.65 -18.39 -11.73
N CYS A 161 -35.42 -18.50 -11.22
CA CYS A 161 -35.10 -19.32 -10.06
C CYS A 161 -34.03 -18.67 -9.18
N GLN A 162 -34.10 -18.94 -7.87
CA GLN A 162 -33.01 -18.65 -6.95
C GLN A 162 -31.96 -19.76 -7.07
N LEU A 163 -30.69 -19.42 -7.18
CA LEU A 163 -29.63 -20.42 -7.23
C LEU A 163 -29.36 -21.04 -5.84
N PRO A 164 -29.12 -22.36 -5.77
CA PRO A 164 -28.84 -23.08 -4.52
C PRO A 164 -27.36 -22.90 -4.11
N LEU A 165 -27.00 -21.67 -3.75
CA LEU A 165 -25.64 -21.31 -3.31
C LEU A 165 -25.48 -21.56 -1.79
N ILE A 166 -24.86 -20.63 -1.04
CA ILE A 166 -24.72 -20.77 0.41
C ILE A 166 -26.03 -20.34 1.11
N GLU A 167 -26.79 -21.30 1.63
CA GLU A 167 -28.13 -21.06 2.18
C GLU A 167 -28.17 -20.70 3.67
N GLU A 168 -27.01 -20.62 4.32
CA GLU A 168 -26.88 -20.32 5.75
C GLU A 168 -27.68 -19.05 6.14
N PRO A 169 -28.37 -19.07 7.30
CA PRO A 169 -29.35 -18.06 7.67
C PRO A 169 -28.75 -16.70 8.03
N ASP A 170 -27.44 -16.61 8.15
CA ASP A 170 -26.61 -15.44 8.50
C ASP A 170 -25.64 -15.05 7.37
N VAL A 171 -25.74 -15.67 6.19
CA VAL A 171 -24.87 -15.41 5.04
C VAL A 171 -25.65 -14.77 3.90
N ASP A 172 -25.01 -13.79 3.25
CA ASP A 172 -25.46 -13.10 2.05
C ASP A 172 -24.62 -13.54 0.83
N ASN A 173 -25.24 -13.70 -0.34
CA ASN A 173 -24.57 -13.98 -1.62
C ASN A 173 -25.04 -12.99 -2.69
N TYR A 174 -24.12 -12.44 -3.49
CA TYR A 174 -24.41 -11.43 -4.50
C TYR A 174 -23.26 -11.34 -5.51
N ASP A 175 -23.44 -10.52 -6.55
CA ASP A 175 -22.42 -10.13 -7.55
C ASP A 175 -21.73 -11.35 -8.17
N ALA A 176 -22.41 -11.95 -9.14
CA ALA A 176 -22.04 -13.22 -9.75
C ALA A 176 -21.79 -13.09 -11.26
N CYS A 177 -20.90 -13.93 -11.78
CA CYS A 177 -20.61 -14.00 -13.22
C CYS A 177 -20.53 -15.45 -13.72
N TYR A 178 -20.87 -15.62 -15.00
CA TYR A 178 -20.77 -16.91 -15.69
C TYR A 178 -19.32 -17.26 -16.04
N LEU A 179 -18.99 -18.54 -15.89
CA LEU A 179 -17.76 -19.14 -16.39
C LEU A 179 -17.97 -19.84 -17.75
N PRO A 180 -16.91 -20.05 -18.55
CA PRO A 180 -17.01 -20.72 -19.85
C PRO A 180 -17.56 -22.16 -19.82
N ASP A 181 -17.56 -22.83 -18.69
CA ASP A 181 -18.13 -24.17 -18.48
C ASP A 181 -19.58 -24.14 -17.95
N GLY A 182 -20.15 -22.95 -17.72
CA GLY A 182 -21.50 -22.77 -17.15
C GLY A 182 -21.54 -22.78 -15.62
N ASP A 183 -20.40 -22.95 -14.96
CA ASP A 183 -20.26 -22.69 -13.52
C ASP A 183 -20.39 -21.19 -13.24
N ILE A 184 -20.48 -20.85 -11.96
CA ILE A 184 -20.66 -19.46 -11.51
C ILE A 184 -19.62 -19.14 -10.46
N ILE A 185 -19.03 -17.95 -10.56
CA ILE A 185 -18.33 -17.30 -9.44
C ILE A 185 -19.26 -16.26 -8.83
N PHE A 186 -19.25 -16.13 -7.51
CA PHE A 186 -20.08 -15.19 -6.78
C PHE A 186 -19.39 -14.68 -5.50
N SER A 187 -19.82 -13.50 -5.03
CA SER A 187 -19.38 -12.92 -3.76
C SER A 187 -20.23 -13.42 -2.59
N SER A 188 -19.63 -13.68 -1.44
CA SER A 188 -20.35 -14.12 -0.23
C SER A 188 -19.76 -13.58 1.07
N SER A 189 -20.64 -13.29 2.03
CA SER A 189 -20.29 -12.84 3.40
C SER A 189 -19.96 -13.99 4.36
N ALA A 190 -19.90 -15.23 3.87
CA ALA A 190 -19.53 -16.41 4.65
C ALA A 190 -18.15 -16.36 5.36
N PRO A 191 -17.19 -15.46 5.05
CA PRO A 191 -15.97 -15.36 5.86
C PRO A 191 -16.15 -14.88 7.31
N PHE A 192 -17.27 -14.20 7.63
CA PHE A 192 -17.46 -13.52 8.92
C PHE A 192 -16.31 -12.53 9.26
N THR A 193 -15.76 -11.87 8.24
CA THR A 193 -14.76 -10.81 8.39
C THR A 193 -15.46 -9.45 8.33
N GLY A 194 -14.98 -8.51 9.15
CA GLY A 194 -15.45 -7.12 9.17
C GLY A 194 -14.35 -6.19 8.69
N VAL A 195 -14.73 -5.18 7.90
CA VAL A 195 -13.79 -4.16 7.39
C VAL A 195 -13.19 -3.36 8.57
N PRO A 196 -11.88 -3.43 8.83
CA PRO A 196 -11.28 -2.80 10.01
C PRO A 196 -11.46 -1.28 10.08
N CYS A 197 -11.28 -0.52 8.99
CA CYS A 197 -11.29 0.95 9.04
C CYS A 197 -12.63 1.55 9.55
N VAL A 198 -13.73 0.80 9.44
CA VAL A 198 -15.07 1.17 9.92
C VAL A 198 -15.49 0.37 11.16
N THR A 199 -14.54 -0.11 11.96
CA THR A 199 -14.78 -0.94 13.17
C THR A 199 -15.63 -2.17 12.86
N GLY A 200 -15.40 -2.77 11.68
CA GLY A 200 -16.03 -4.02 11.27
C GLY A 200 -17.51 -3.89 10.94
N SER A 201 -18.05 -2.69 10.74
CA SER A 201 -19.48 -2.48 10.46
C SER A 201 -19.94 -3.01 9.09
N SER A 202 -19.00 -3.22 8.16
CA SER A 202 -19.25 -3.77 6.82
C SER A 202 -18.82 -5.24 6.78
N HIS A 203 -19.71 -6.13 6.31
CA HIS A 203 -19.39 -7.53 6.09
C HIS A 203 -18.53 -7.70 4.85
N VAL A 204 -17.37 -8.31 5.01
CA VAL A 204 -16.43 -8.57 3.91
C VAL A 204 -16.95 -9.68 3.00
N ALA A 205 -16.93 -9.41 1.69
CA ALA A 205 -17.23 -10.40 0.65
C ALA A 205 -15.94 -11.05 0.12
N ASN A 206 -15.95 -12.37 -0.02
CA ASN A 206 -14.93 -13.09 -0.81
C ASN A 206 -15.60 -13.88 -1.93
N LEU A 207 -14.81 -14.32 -2.90
CA LEU A 207 -15.28 -15.03 -4.08
C LEU A 207 -15.34 -16.53 -3.85
N TYR A 208 -16.41 -17.13 -4.34
CA TYR A 208 -16.70 -18.56 -4.29
C TYR A 208 -17.06 -19.04 -5.69
N ARG A 209 -16.73 -20.29 -6.02
CA ARG A 209 -17.21 -20.97 -7.23
C ARG A 209 -18.24 -22.02 -6.86
N TRP A 210 -19.36 -22.01 -7.59
CA TRP A 210 -20.34 -23.08 -7.60
C TRP A 210 -20.17 -23.94 -8.86
N TYR A 211 -19.87 -25.22 -8.64
CA TYR A 211 -19.73 -26.22 -9.69
C TYR A 211 -21.10 -26.78 -10.01
N ARG A 212 -21.72 -26.30 -11.09
CA ARG A 212 -23.13 -26.57 -11.39
C ARG A 212 -23.41 -28.06 -11.57
N ALA A 213 -22.47 -28.78 -12.20
CA ALA A 213 -22.60 -30.21 -12.46
C ALA A 213 -22.66 -31.08 -11.20
N THR A 214 -21.99 -30.66 -10.12
CA THR A 214 -21.88 -31.44 -8.87
C THR A 214 -22.65 -30.82 -7.70
N GLY A 215 -23.03 -29.54 -7.80
CA GLY A 215 -23.57 -28.74 -6.71
C GLY A 215 -22.52 -28.27 -5.69
N GLN A 216 -21.24 -28.61 -5.88
CA GLN A 216 -20.17 -28.27 -4.94
C GLN A 216 -19.91 -26.76 -4.92
N ILE A 217 -19.59 -26.20 -3.74
CA ILE A 217 -19.15 -24.82 -3.58
C ILE A 217 -17.75 -24.81 -2.97
N ARG A 218 -16.85 -23.98 -3.51
CA ARG A 218 -15.51 -23.76 -2.97
C ARG A 218 -15.18 -22.27 -2.87
N ARG A 219 -14.59 -21.84 -1.75
CA ARG A 219 -14.02 -20.51 -1.57
C ARG A 219 -12.75 -20.36 -2.40
N LEU A 220 -12.61 -19.25 -3.10
CA LEU A 220 -11.46 -18.94 -3.95
C LEU A 220 -10.54 -17.89 -3.33
N THR A 221 -11.07 -16.86 -2.69
CA THR A 221 -10.26 -15.76 -2.13
C THR A 221 -10.37 -15.69 -0.60
N PHE A 222 -9.34 -15.13 0.05
CA PHE A 222 -9.16 -15.22 1.51
C PHE A 222 -8.75 -13.86 2.10
N GLU A 223 -9.37 -12.80 1.60
CA GLU A 223 -8.91 -11.43 1.83
C GLU A 223 -9.39 -10.82 3.16
N GLN A 224 -8.62 -9.84 3.65
CA GLN A 224 -8.94 -9.00 4.80
C GLN A 224 -10.21 -8.19 4.58
N ASP A 225 -10.32 -7.58 3.40
CA ASP A 225 -11.45 -6.77 2.98
C ASP A 225 -12.10 -7.42 1.75
N HIS A 226 -12.75 -6.61 0.91
CA HIS A 226 -13.65 -7.13 -0.09
C HIS A 226 -12.99 -7.55 -1.40
N ASP A 227 -13.53 -8.62 -1.97
CA ASP A 227 -13.44 -8.92 -3.39
C ASP A 227 -14.79 -8.66 -4.06
N TRP A 228 -14.77 -7.94 -5.20
CA TRP A 228 -15.96 -7.50 -5.92
C TRP A 228 -15.82 -7.62 -7.44
N CYS A 229 -16.95 -7.47 -8.12
CA CYS A 229 -17.10 -7.33 -9.56
C CYS A 229 -16.34 -8.38 -10.37
N PRO A 230 -16.50 -9.69 -10.08
CA PRO A 230 -15.85 -10.72 -10.87
C PRO A 230 -16.35 -10.69 -12.32
N THR A 231 -15.45 -10.76 -13.29
CA THR A 231 -15.79 -10.81 -14.71
C THR A 231 -14.75 -11.61 -15.49
N MET A 232 -15.11 -12.09 -16.68
CA MET A 232 -14.19 -12.87 -17.51
C MET A 232 -13.34 -11.98 -18.41
N LEU A 233 -12.04 -12.27 -18.45
CA LEU A 233 -11.14 -11.82 -19.50
C LEU A 233 -11.25 -12.73 -20.73
N ASP A 234 -10.89 -12.21 -21.89
CA ASP A 234 -10.94 -12.93 -23.17
C ASP A 234 -9.96 -14.12 -23.24
N ASP A 235 -8.95 -14.16 -22.37
CA ASP A 235 -7.99 -15.27 -22.26
C ASP A 235 -8.44 -16.38 -21.30
N GLY A 236 -9.65 -16.29 -20.73
CA GLY A 236 -10.21 -17.30 -19.84
C GLY A 236 -9.87 -17.11 -18.36
N ARG A 237 -9.11 -16.07 -18.00
CA ARG A 237 -8.92 -15.67 -16.60
C ARG A 237 -10.10 -14.87 -16.07
N VAL A 238 -10.28 -14.87 -14.76
CA VAL A 238 -11.23 -14.03 -14.03
C VAL A 238 -10.51 -12.76 -13.61
N LEU A 239 -11.07 -11.59 -13.94
CA LEU A 239 -10.71 -10.28 -13.42
C LEU A 239 -11.64 -9.96 -12.25
N TYR A 240 -11.10 -9.43 -11.17
CA TYR A 240 -11.89 -8.99 -10.02
C TYR A 240 -11.19 -7.83 -9.32
N LEU A 241 -11.96 -7.09 -8.52
CA LEU A 241 -11.47 -6.01 -7.70
C LEU A 241 -11.18 -6.54 -6.30
N ARG A 242 -9.96 -6.34 -5.81
CA ARG A 242 -9.54 -6.68 -4.44
C ARG A 242 -9.28 -5.40 -3.68
N TRP A 243 -9.83 -5.30 -2.47
CA TRP A 243 -9.43 -4.30 -1.50
C TRP A 243 -8.49 -4.93 -0.47
N GLU A 244 -7.32 -4.33 -0.27
CA GLU A 244 -6.38 -4.75 0.76
C GLU A 244 -5.65 -3.56 1.38
N TYR A 245 -5.49 -3.54 2.70
CA TYR A 245 -4.67 -2.53 3.39
C TYR A 245 -4.04 -3.03 4.70
N SER A 246 -3.19 -4.04 4.62
CA SER A 246 -2.35 -4.40 5.76
C SER A 246 -1.10 -3.51 5.79
N ASP A 247 -0.98 -2.66 6.82
CA ASP A 247 0.16 -1.75 7.04
C ASP A 247 0.37 -0.68 5.94
N ILE A 248 -0.65 -0.40 5.12
CA ILE A 248 -0.68 0.61 4.05
C ILE A 248 -2.00 1.43 4.13
N PRO A 249 -2.15 2.56 3.41
CA PRO A 249 -3.31 3.42 3.57
C PRO A 249 -4.60 2.79 3.03
N HIS A 250 -5.67 2.77 3.83
CA HIS A 250 -6.93 2.08 3.49
C HIS A 250 -7.80 2.80 2.46
N PHE A 251 -7.59 4.11 2.30
CA PHE A 251 -8.39 4.91 1.39
C PHE A 251 -8.06 4.64 -0.08
N VAL A 252 -6.87 4.07 -0.34
CA VAL A 252 -6.44 3.58 -1.64
C VAL A 252 -6.48 2.05 -1.66
N SER A 253 -5.94 1.41 -2.69
CA SER A 253 -5.79 -0.07 -2.75
C SER A 253 -7.06 -0.88 -3.02
N ARG A 254 -8.03 -0.32 -3.79
CA ARG A 254 -9.05 -1.13 -4.48
C ARG A 254 -8.57 -1.41 -5.89
N ILE A 255 -7.75 -2.43 -5.99
CA ILE A 255 -6.89 -2.72 -7.13
C ILE A 255 -7.36 -3.96 -7.87
N LEU A 256 -7.02 -4.06 -9.15
CA LEU A 256 -7.47 -5.17 -9.97
C LEU A 256 -6.55 -6.36 -9.81
N PHE A 257 -7.15 -7.53 -9.63
CA PHE A 257 -6.48 -8.83 -9.59
C PHE A 257 -7.04 -9.75 -10.68
N THR A 258 -6.25 -10.74 -11.05
CA THR A 258 -6.69 -11.86 -11.88
C THR A 258 -6.42 -13.19 -11.23
N MET A 259 -7.22 -14.20 -11.58
CA MET A 259 -7.01 -15.60 -11.21
C MET A 259 -7.51 -16.51 -12.33
N ASN A 260 -7.13 -17.78 -12.30
CA ASN A 260 -7.83 -18.79 -13.10
C ASN A 260 -9.23 -19.05 -12.51
N PRO A 261 -10.19 -19.61 -13.28
CA PRO A 261 -11.54 -19.92 -12.78
C PRO A 261 -11.61 -20.86 -11.57
N ASP A 262 -10.53 -21.55 -11.21
CA ASP A 262 -10.42 -22.39 -10.03
C ASP A 262 -9.69 -21.72 -8.85
N GLY A 263 -9.45 -20.41 -8.92
CA GLY A 263 -8.79 -19.65 -7.87
C GLY A 263 -7.27 -19.75 -7.85
N THR A 264 -6.65 -20.56 -8.73
CA THR A 264 -5.18 -20.62 -8.86
C THR A 264 -4.65 -19.38 -9.55
N ASN A 265 -3.34 -19.14 -9.41
CA ASN A 265 -2.62 -18.09 -10.10
C ASN A 265 -3.17 -16.69 -9.81
N GLN A 266 -3.55 -16.43 -8.54
CA GLN A 266 -3.98 -15.10 -8.10
C GLN A 266 -2.82 -14.12 -8.19
N ARG A 267 -3.00 -13.05 -8.95
CA ARG A 267 -1.97 -12.03 -9.17
C ARG A 267 -2.59 -10.65 -9.32
N GLU A 268 -1.82 -9.66 -8.92
CA GLU A 268 -2.09 -8.28 -9.29
C GLU A 268 -2.23 -8.16 -10.82
N PHE A 269 -3.18 -7.32 -11.22
CA PHE A 269 -3.42 -6.95 -12.61
C PHE A 269 -3.19 -5.45 -12.84
N TYR A 270 -3.65 -4.58 -11.95
CA TYR A 270 -3.36 -3.15 -12.02
C TYR A 270 -3.46 -2.46 -10.66
N GLY A 271 -2.49 -1.59 -10.33
CA GLY A 271 -2.60 -0.59 -9.26
C GLY A 271 -1.93 -0.93 -7.94
N SER A 272 -1.23 -2.07 -7.81
CA SER A 272 -0.50 -2.37 -6.57
C SER A 272 0.61 -1.35 -6.31
N ASN A 273 0.83 -1.03 -5.03
CA ASN A 273 1.75 0.01 -4.55
C ASN A 273 1.46 1.41 -5.13
N SER A 274 0.24 1.70 -5.58
CA SER A 274 -0.12 2.98 -6.19
C SER A 274 -1.13 3.75 -5.35
N TYR A 275 -0.95 5.07 -5.20
CA TYR A 275 -1.97 5.95 -4.62
C TYR A 275 -3.09 6.25 -5.62
N TRP A 276 -2.78 6.36 -6.91
CA TRP A 276 -3.77 6.54 -7.96
C TRP A 276 -3.99 5.26 -8.78
N PRO A 277 -5.24 4.91 -9.11
CA PRO A 277 -6.47 5.49 -8.58
C PRO A 277 -6.79 4.94 -7.18
N ASN A 278 -7.66 5.61 -6.42
CA ASN A 278 -8.14 5.07 -5.14
C ASN A 278 -8.93 3.76 -5.35
N SER A 279 -9.64 3.65 -6.48
CA SER A 279 -10.45 2.48 -6.85
C SER A 279 -10.76 2.39 -8.34
N ILE A 280 -10.98 1.16 -8.85
CA ILE A 280 -11.41 0.88 -10.22
C ILE A 280 -12.64 -0.04 -10.21
N PHE A 281 -13.85 0.52 -10.28
CA PHE A 281 -15.09 -0.26 -10.29
C PHE A 281 -15.52 -0.69 -11.68
N TYR A 282 -16.29 -1.79 -11.72
CA TYR A 282 -16.96 -2.30 -12.92
C TYR A 282 -16.01 -2.49 -14.12
N ALA A 283 -14.77 -2.88 -13.83
CA ALA A 283 -13.77 -3.09 -14.88
C ALA A 283 -14.24 -4.20 -15.83
N ARG A 284 -14.11 -3.96 -17.14
CA ARG A 284 -14.42 -4.96 -18.18
C ARG A 284 -13.30 -5.04 -19.20
N ALA A 285 -13.00 -6.26 -19.64
CA ALA A 285 -12.06 -6.51 -20.73
C ALA A 285 -12.51 -5.81 -22.01
N VAL A 286 -11.56 -5.22 -22.73
CA VAL A 286 -11.80 -4.74 -24.09
C VAL A 286 -11.82 -5.95 -25.02
N PRO A 287 -12.84 -6.09 -25.90
CA PRO A 287 -12.94 -7.23 -26.81
C PRO A 287 -11.67 -7.42 -27.66
N GLY A 288 -11.19 -8.65 -27.73
CA GLY A 288 -9.97 -9.04 -28.45
C GLY A 288 -8.66 -8.74 -27.71
N SER A 289 -8.71 -8.37 -26.42
CA SER A 289 -7.52 -8.03 -25.64
C SER A 289 -7.46 -8.77 -24.30
N ALA A 290 -6.29 -9.31 -23.99
CA ALA A 290 -6.00 -9.92 -22.69
C ALA A 290 -5.48 -8.92 -21.64
N THR A 291 -5.15 -7.68 -22.05
CA THR A 291 -4.46 -6.71 -21.19
C THR A 291 -5.13 -5.33 -21.14
N ARG A 292 -6.01 -5.04 -22.08
CA ARG A 292 -6.78 -3.79 -22.09
C ARG A 292 -8.12 -3.97 -21.41
N PHE A 293 -8.48 -2.97 -20.62
CA PHE A 293 -9.74 -2.93 -19.90
C PHE A 293 -10.21 -1.49 -19.77
N VAL A 294 -11.51 -1.31 -19.62
CA VAL A 294 -12.13 -0.05 -19.24
C VAL A 294 -12.69 -0.20 -17.82
N GLY A 295 -12.57 0.83 -17.01
CA GLY A 295 -13.10 0.84 -15.64
C GLY A 295 -13.52 2.23 -15.19
N ILE A 296 -14.22 2.28 -14.06
CA ILE A 296 -14.65 3.51 -13.41
C ILE A 296 -13.69 3.85 -12.28
N VAL A 297 -12.86 4.87 -12.49
CA VAL A 297 -12.00 5.41 -11.44
C VAL A 297 -12.88 6.20 -10.47
N SER A 298 -12.88 5.83 -9.18
CA SER A 298 -13.67 6.48 -8.13
C SER A 298 -12.82 6.77 -6.87
N GLY A 299 -13.31 7.61 -5.96
CA GLY A 299 -12.60 7.96 -4.72
C GLY A 299 -12.93 7.01 -3.57
N HIS A 300 -12.57 7.39 -2.34
CA HIS A 300 -12.88 6.60 -1.14
C HIS A 300 -14.12 7.14 -0.42
N HIS A 301 -14.08 8.39 0.05
CA HIS A 301 -15.19 9.05 0.77
C HIS A 301 -16.09 9.95 -0.11
N ASP A 302 -16.05 9.81 -1.43
CA ASP A 302 -16.84 10.64 -2.37
C ASP A 302 -18.05 9.91 -2.98
N THR A 303 -18.16 9.91 -4.30
CA THR A 303 -19.34 9.43 -5.02
C THR A 303 -19.39 7.92 -5.01
N MET A 304 -20.49 7.36 -4.50
CA MET A 304 -20.74 5.92 -4.38
C MET A 304 -20.62 5.22 -5.75
N ARG A 305 -19.50 4.52 -5.96
CA ARG A 305 -19.11 3.72 -7.15
C ARG A 305 -19.08 4.47 -8.49
N MET A 306 -19.57 5.71 -8.55
CA MET A 306 -19.54 6.58 -9.74
C MET A 306 -18.19 7.27 -9.85
N GLY A 307 -17.78 7.61 -11.07
CA GLY A 307 -16.52 8.30 -11.26
C GLY A 307 -16.17 8.58 -12.71
N GLU A 308 -14.87 8.57 -13.01
CA GLU A 308 -14.31 8.86 -14.34
C GLU A 308 -14.22 7.58 -15.17
N LEU A 309 -14.54 7.66 -16.47
CA LEU A 309 -14.37 6.55 -17.40
C LEU A 309 -12.92 6.53 -17.88
N VAL A 310 -12.20 5.44 -17.62
CA VAL A 310 -10.78 5.33 -17.98
C VAL A 310 -10.49 4.02 -18.69
N LEU A 311 -9.81 4.11 -19.83
CA LEU A 311 -9.28 3.01 -20.61
C LEU A 311 -7.81 2.78 -20.23
N PHE A 312 -7.45 1.53 -19.99
CA PHE A 312 -6.12 1.10 -19.55
C PHE A 312 -5.55 0.00 -20.46
N ASP A 313 -4.23 -0.14 -20.44
CA ASP A 313 -3.48 -1.29 -20.96
C ASP A 313 -2.41 -1.70 -19.97
N ALA A 314 -2.60 -2.84 -19.30
CA ALA A 314 -1.68 -3.35 -18.30
C ALA A 314 -0.30 -3.74 -18.88
N MET A 315 -0.14 -3.80 -20.21
CA MET A 315 1.16 -3.96 -20.86
C MET A 315 1.97 -2.67 -20.93
N LYS A 316 1.32 -1.50 -20.92
CA LYS A 316 2.02 -0.20 -20.92
C LYS A 316 2.59 0.14 -19.55
N GLY A 317 1.86 -0.21 -18.50
CA GLY A 317 2.23 0.03 -17.12
C GLY A 317 1.13 -0.45 -16.18
N ARG A 318 1.47 -0.59 -14.90
CA ARG A 318 0.56 -1.06 -13.84
C ARG A 318 0.64 -0.22 -12.57
N PHE A 319 1.58 0.71 -12.54
CA PHE A 319 1.87 1.58 -11.42
C PHE A 319 1.28 2.95 -11.71
N GLU A 320 0.54 3.51 -10.76
CA GLU A 320 -0.07 4.83 -10.89
C GLU A 320 -0.87 4.96 -12.20
N ALA A 321 -0.60 6.02 -12.97
CA ALA A 321 -1.23 6.29 -14.26
C ALA A 321 -0.48 5.68 -15.47
N ASP A 322 0.58 4.89 -15.27
CA ASP A 322 1.47 4.45 -16.35
C ASP A 322 0.76 3.63 -17.45
N GLY A 323 -0.26 2.85 -17.08
CA GLY A 323 -1.03 2.07 -18.04
C GLY A 323 -2.29 2.75 -18.57
N VAL A 324 -2.55 4.02 -18.22
CA VAL A 324 -3.69 4.77 -18.75
C VAL A 324 -3.49 5.02 -20.24
N ILE A 325 -4.47 4.60 -21.06
CA ILE A 325 -4.55 4.98 -22.47
C ILE A 325 -5.29 6.30 -22.62
N GLN A 326 -6.49 6.40 -22.03
CA GLN A 326 -7.38 7.55 -22.19
C GLN A 326 -8.34 7.66 -21.01
N ARG A 327 -8.43 8.84 -20.40
CA ARG A 327 -9.58 9.23 -19.57
C ARG A 327 -10.60 9.95 -20.43
N VAL A 328 -11.87 9.58 -20.32
CA VAL A 328 -12.96 10.20 -21.07
C VAL A 328 -13.81 11.05 -20.10
N PRO A 329 -14.00 12.37 -20.36
CA PRO A 329 -13.35 13.16 -21.41
C PRO A 329 -11.89 13.51 -21.07
N GLY A 330 -11.12 13.88 -22.10
CA GLY A 330 -9.73 14.31 -21.98
C GLY A 330 -8.85 13.84 -23.14
N PHE A 331 -9.36 13.75 -24.37
CA PHE A 331 -8.65 13.18 -25.52
C PHE A 331 -7.21 13.71 -25.64
N GLY A 332 -6.24 12.79 -25.65
CA GLY A 332 -4.82 13.11 -25.78
C GLY A 332 -4.17 13.81 -24.57
N ARG A 333 -4.92 14.04 -23.48
CA ARG A 333 -4.38 14.59 -22.24
C ARG A 333 -3.85 13.46 -21.37
N LYS A 334 -2.62 13.63 -20.87
CA LYS A 334 -2.04 12.73 -19.88
C LYS A 334 -2.81 12.84 -18.56
N VAL A 335 -3.02 11.70 -17.90
CA VAL A 335 -3.55 11.64 -16.54
C VAL A 335 -2.39 11.75 -15.57
N GLU A 336 -2.44 12.72 -14.66
CA GLU A 336 -1.46 12.84 -13.58
C GLU A 336 -1.99 12.12 -12.33
N PRO A 337 -1.16 11.30 -11.67
CA PRO A 337 -1.55 10.62 -10.44
C PRO A 337 -1.65 11.64 -9.31
N VAL A 338 -2.83 11.76 -8.70
CA VAL A 338 -3.10 12.71 -7.61
C VAL A 338 -3.41 11.92 -6.34
N ILE A 339 -2.67 12.18 -5.26
CA ILE A 339 -2.95 11.62 -3.94
C ILE A 339 -4.04 12.45 -3.27
N ARG A 340 -5.27 11.92 -3.26
CA ARG A 340 -6.42 12.65 -2.74
C ARG A 340 -7.55 11.73 -2.31
N ASP A 341 -8.02 11.88 -1.09
CA ASP A 341 -9.35 11.42 -0.74
C ASP A 341 -10.44 12.28 -1.41
N GLY A 342 -11.49 11.62 -1.88
CA GLY A 342 -12.48 12.22 -2.76
C GLY A 342 -11.94 12.58 -4.15
N LEU A 343 -11.06 11.72 -4.68
CA LEU A 343 -10.35 11.86 -5.96
C LEU A 343 -11.23 12.39 -7.09
N VAL A 344 -12.47 11.88 -7.22
CA VAL A 344 -13.33 12.22 -8.34
C VAL A 344 -14.46 13.15 -7.95
N GLY A 345 -14.68 13.50 -6.69
CA GLY A 345 -15.84 14.27 -6.22
C GLY A 345 -16.18 15.51 -7.06
N ALA A 346 -15.17 16.25 -7.54
CA ALA A 346 -15.35 17.43 -8.38
C ALA A 346 -15.40 17.16 -9.90
N SER A 347 -15.07 15.94 -10.34
CA SER A 347 -15.00 15.56 -11.76
C SER A 347 -16.39 15.27 -12.35
N TRP A 348 -16.62 15.77 -13.56
CA TRP A 348 -17.82 15.53 -14.37
C TRP A 348 -17.41 15.31 -15.83
N PRO A 349 -18.14 14.49 -16.59
CA PRO A 349 -19.33 13.71 -16.23
C PRO A 349 -19.07 12.53 -15.27
N LYS A 350 -20.15 11.99 -14.66
CA LYS A 350 -20.09 10.78 -13.81
C LYS A 350 -20.52 9.55 -14.58
N PHE A 351 -19.70 8.51 -14.54
CA PHE A 351 -19.94 7.26 -15.25
C PHE A 351 -20.15 6.09 -14.28
N LEU A 352 -20.87 5.09 -14.79
CA LEU A 352 -21.14 3.78 -14.18
C LEU A 352 -21.23 2.72 -15.27
N HIS A 353 -20.95 1.47 -14.88
CA HIS A 353 -21.25 0.26 -15.65
C HIS A 353 -20.79 0.33 -17.14
N PRO A 354 -19.49 0.51 -17.40
CA PRO A 354 -19.00 0.57 -18.76
C PRO A 354 -19.12 -0.80 -19.44
N TRP A 355 -19.54 -0.79 -20.70
CA TRP A 355 -19.54 -1.93 -21.58
C TRP A 355 -18.74 -1.60 -22.86
N PRO A 356 -17.52 -2.12 -23.02
CA PRO A 356 -16.71 -1.86 -24.19
C PRO A 356 -17.24 -2.56 -25.44
N LEU A 357 -17.44 -1.80 -26.51
CA LEU A 357 -17.71 -2.31 -27.85
C LEU A 357 -16.41 -2.51 -28.65
N SER A 358 -15.36 -1.76 -28.29
CA SER A 358 -14.00 -1.81 -28.82
C SER A 358 -13.05 -1.12 -27.84
N ASP A 359 -11.79 -0.89 -28.23
CA ASP A 359 -10.85 -0.04 -27.49
C ASP A 359 -11.14 1.46 -27.62
N ARG A 360 -12.22 1.85 -28.28
CA ARG A 360 -12.56 3.26 -28.56
C ARG A 360 -13.98 3.68 -28.20
N TYR A 361 -14.93 2.74 -28.20
CA TYR A 361 -16.36 3.02 -28.06
C TYR A 361 -16.96 2.18 -26.92
N PHE A 362 -17.73 2.82 -26.06
CA PHE A 362 -18.27 2.23 -24.82
C PHE A 362 -19.75 2.60 -24.65
N LEU A 363 -20.57 1.64 -24.25
CA LEU A 363 -21.87 1.96 -23.64
C LEU A 363 -21.65 2.21 -22.16
N VAL A 364 -22.31 3.22 -21.61
CA VAL A 364 -22.16 3.62 -20.20
C VAL A 364 -23.49 4.09 -19.64
N ALA A 365 -23.71 3.85 -18.35
CA ALA A 365 -24.65 4.67 -17.59
C ALA A 365 -23.91 5.96 -17.20
N CYS A 366 -24.48 7.12 -17.53
CA CYS A 366 -23.80 8.40 -17.34
C CYS A 366 -24.75 9.49 -16.84
N GLN A 367 -24.24 10.29 -15.92
CA GLN A 367 -24.82 11.56 -15.51
C GLN A 367 -23.88 12.70 -15.98
N PRO A 368 -24.21 13.39 -17.09
CA PRO A 368 -23.30 14.37 -17.68
C PRO A 368 -22.93 15.56 -16.78
N THR A 369 -23.91 16.05 -16.01
CA THR A 369 -23.75 17.19 -15.11
C THR A 369 -24.50 16.93 -13.80
N PRO A 370 -24.26 17.69 -12.71
CA PRO A 370 -25.01 17.53 -11.45
C PRO A 370 -26.53 17.64 -11.59
N LYS A 371 -27.03 18.28 -12.65
CA LYS A 371 -28.46 18.48 -12.93
C LYS A 371 -29.02 17.52 -13.97
N SER A 372 -28.16 16.75 -14.64
CA SER A 372 -28.58 15.81 -15.67
C SER A 372 -29.20 14.57 -15.03
N LYS A 373 -30.09 13.89 -15.77
CA LYS A 373 -30.57 12.56 -15.42
C LYS A 373 -29.47 11.54 -15.66
N LEU A 374 -29.58 10.39 -15.00
CA LEU A 374 -28.69 9.25 -15.19
C LEU A 374 -29.29 8.34 -16.28
N GLY A 375 -28.73 8.42 -17.48
CA GLY A 375 -29.21 7.71 -18.68
C GLY A 375 -28.14 6.80 -19.29
N ILE A 376 -28.49 6.13 -20.39
CA ILE A 376 -27.54 5.31 -21.17
C ILE A 376 -26.96 6.15 -22.30
N TYR A 377 -25.63 6.15 -22.44
CA TYR A 377 -24.91 6.89 -23.44
C TYR A 377 -23.93 5.99 -24.20
N LEU A 378 -23.68 6.35 -25.46
CA LEU A 378 -22.48 5.94 -26.20
C LEU A 378 -21.39 6.98 -25.93
N ALA A 379 -20.31 6.56 -25.29
CA ALA A 379 -19.11 7.35 -25.07
C ALA A 379 -17.97 6.85 -25.97
N ASP A 380 -17.06 7.74 -26.36
CA ASP A 380 -15.84 7.35 -27.07
C ASP A 380 -14.58 8.02 -26.52
N VAL A 381 -13.42 7.49 -26.89
CA VAL A 381 -12.11 8.02 -26.50
C VAL A 381 -11.85 9.44 -27.01
N PHE A 382 -12.62 9.91 -27.99
CA PHE A 382 -12.47 11.23 -28.63
C PHE A 382 -13.32 12.31 -27.95
N ASP A 383 -13.88 12.02 -26.78
CA ASP A 383 -14.73 12.90 -25.96
C ASP A 383 -16.16 13.07 -26.47
N ASN A 384 -16.63 12.27 -27.43
CA ASN A 384 -18.04 12.29 -27.78
C ASN A 384 -18.86 11.53 -26.73
N LEU A 385 -20.03 12.08 -26.41
CA LEU A 385 -21.01 11.48 -25.49
C LEU A 385 -22.43 11.66 -26.06
N VAL A 386 -23.02 10.57 -26.55
CA VAL A 386 -24.33 10.58 -27.22
C VAL A 386 -25.36 9.82 -26.41
N LEU A 387 -26.44 10.51 -26.01
CA LEU A 387 -27.56 9.92 -25.28
C LEU A 387 -28.25 8.85 -26.13
N LEU A 388 -28.42 7.64 -25.60
CA LEU A 388 -29.21 6.58 -26.23
C LEU A 388 -30.64 6.57 -25.69
N ALA A 389 -30.78 6.58 -24.36
CA ALA A 389 -32.05 6.59 -23.67
C ALA A 389 -31.94 7.23 -22.29
N GLU A 390 -33.01 7.86 -21.85
CA GLU A 390 -33.22 8.36 -20.49
C GLU A 390 -34.68 8.16 -20.07
N ASP A 391 -34.95 8.22 -18.78
CA ASP A 391 -36.30 8.20 -18.20
C ASP A 391 -36.43 9.36 -17.21
N ASP A 392 -37.62 10.00 -17.17
CA ASP A 392 -37.88 11.17 -16.34
C ASP A 392 -37.86 10.88 -14.83
N THR A 393 -38.16 9.65 -14.45
CA THR A 393 -38.42 9.22 -13.07
C THR A 393 -37.43 8.18 -12.57
N HIS A 394 -36.76 7.47 -13.49
CA HIS A 394 -35.85 6.38 -13.20
C HIS A 394 -34.46 6.63 -13.80
N ALA A 395 -33.43 6.21 -13.08
CA ALA A 395 -32.11 6.02 -13.65
C ALA A 395 -32.09 4.76 -14.52
N LEU A 396 -31.34 4.81 -15.62
CA LEU A 396 -31.01 3.65 -16.44
C LEU A 396 -29.57 3.22 -16.15
N LEU A 397 -29.38 1.96 -15.78
CA LEU A 397 -28.13 1.40 -15.26
C LEU A 397 -27.78 0.09 -15.99
N GLU A 398 -26.52 -0.34 -15.87
CA GLU A 398 -26.02 -1.64 -16.35
C GLU A 398 -26.39 -1.95 -17.82
N PRO A 399 -25.96 -1.11 -18.80
CA PRO A 399 -26.28 -1.36 -20.20
C PRO A 399 -25.50 -2.56 -20.74
N VAL A 400 -26.20 -3.66 -21.01
CA VAL A 400 -25.62 -4.89 -21.55
C VAL A 400 -26.26 -5.20 -22.92
N PRO A 401 -25.48 -5.23 -24.03
CA PRO A 401 -25.97 -5.69 -25.33
C PRO A 401 -26.57 -7.09 -25.25
N LEU A 402 -27.84 -7.23 -25.61
CA LEU A 402 -28.53 -8.52 -25.61
C LEU A 402 -28.22 -9.30 -26.90
N ARG A 403 -27.02 -9.88 -26.93
CA ARG A 403 -26.50 -10.69 -28.05
C ARG A 403 -25.50 -11.73 -27.56
N ALA A 404 -25.37 -12.81 -28.32
CA ALA A 404 -24.30 -13.77 -28.09
C ALA A 404 -22.92 -13.12 -28.27
N ARG A 405 -21.95 -13.59 -27.50
CA ARG A 405 -20.55 -13.17 -27.53
C ARG A 405 -19.64 -14.40 -27.59
N ALA A 406 -18.38 -14.18 -27.98
CA ALA A 406 -17.39 -15.25 -27.94
C ALA A 406 -17.23 -15.77 -26.51
N ARG A 407 -17.25 -17.10 -26.37
CA ARG A 407 -16.98 -17.78 -25.11
C ARG A 407 -15.46 -17.82 -24.91
N PRO A 408 -14.91 -17.28 -23.81
CA PRO A 408 -13.48 -17.36 -23.52
C PRO A 408 -13.00 -18.82 -23.42
N PRO A 409 -11.69 -19.08 -23.60
CA PRO A 409 -11.12 -20.40 -23.38
C PRO A 409 -11.40 -20.91 -21.97
N LEU A 410 -11.71 -22.20 -21.86
CA LEU A 410 -11.80 -22.86 -20.56
C LEU A 410 -10.38 -23.25 -20.11
N LEU A 411 -9.91 -22.66 -19.02
CA LEU A 411 -8.64 -23.04 -18.40
C LEU A 411 -8.86 -24.30 -17.55
N PRO A 412 -8.05 -25.37 -17.74
CA PRO A 412 -8.20 -26.59 -16.95
C PRO A 412 -7.83 -26.33 -15.49
N SER A 413 -8.56 -26.96 -14.57
CA SER A 413 -8.25 -26.81 -13.16
C SER A 413 -6.90 -27.45 -12.81
N GLN A 414 -6.14 -26.75 -11.97
CA GLN A 414 -4.86 -27.22 -11.42
C GLN A 414 -4.98 -27.62 -9.94
N VAL A 415 -6.20 -27.54 -9.39
CA VAL A 415 -6.46 -27.81 -7.97
C VAL A 415 -6.62 -29.32 -7.72
N ASP A 416 -5.90 -29.83 -6.73
CA ASP A 416 -6.11 -31.15 -6.15
C ASP A 416 -6.78 -31.02 -4.78
N THR A 417 -8.10 -31.20 -4.75
CA THR A 417 -8.92 -31.02 -3.53
C THR A 417 -8.64 -32.04 -2.43
N ARG A 418 -7.85 -33.09 -2.71
CA ARG A 418 -7.41 -34.08 -1.70
C ARG A 418 -6.24 -33.54 -0.87
N ARG A 419 -5.59 -32.48 -1.34
CA ARG A 419 -4.46 -31.82 -0.66
C ARG A 419 -4.95 -30.68 0.23
N THR A 420 -4.13 -30.33 1.21
CA THR A 420 -4.33 -29.17 2.10
C THR A 420 -3.14 -28.21 2.04
N ASP A 421 -2.25 -28.43 1.09
CA ASP A 421 -0.99 -27.75 0.92
C ASP A 421 -0.76 -27.35 -0.53
N ALA A 422 0.14 -26.41 -0.72
CA ALA A 422 0.62 -25.93 -2.01
C ALA A 422 2.14 -25.80 -1.99
N LEU A 423 2.74 -25.56 -3.16
CA LEU A 423 4.16 -25.33 -3.31
C LEU A 423 4.41 -23.90 -3.78
N VAL A 424 5.43 -23.25 -3.22
CA VAL A 424 5.87 -21.91 -3.62
C VAL A 424 7.30 -22.01 -4.12
N TYR A 425 7.54 -21.45 -5.30
CA TYR A 425 8.84 -21.34 -5.93
C TYR A 425 9.19 -19.87 -6.19
N VAL A 426 10.30 -19.41 -5.62
CA VAL A 426 10.88 -18.09 -5.88
C VAL A 426 12.13 -18.30 -6.72
N ALA A 427 12.12 -17.79 -7.94
CA ALA A 427 13.24 -18.00 -8.87
C ALA A 427 14.51 -17.28 -8.38
N ASP A 428 14.39 -15.99 -8.03
CA ASP A 428 15.50 -15.22 -7.49
C ASP A 428 14.98 -14.02 -6.70
N ILE A 429 15.05 -14.09 -5.38
CA ILE A 429 14.48 -13.05 -4.51
C ILE A 429 15.07 -11.65 -4.75
N TYR A 430 16.29 -11.57 -5.30
CA TYR A 430 16.96 -10.32 -5.63
C TYR A 430 16.54 -9.74 -6.99
N ASN A 431 15.72 -10.44 -7.76
CA ASN A 431 15.26 -9.99 -9.07
C ASN A 431 13.97 -9.17 -8.94
N GLY A 432 14.10 -7.93 -8.48
CA GLY A 432 12.99 -6.99 -8.34
C GLY A 432 13.38 -5.79 -7.47
N PRO A 433 12.56 -4.72 -7.46
CA PRO A 433 12.81 -3.53 -6.66
C PRO A 433 12.74 -3.79 -5.15
N GLY A 434 12.07 -4.87 -4.71
CA GLY A 434 11.87 -5.18 -3.29
C GLY A 434 13.14 -5.46 -2.50
N LEU A 435 14.26 -5.79 -3.16
CA LEU A 435 15.59 -5.96 -2.53
C LEU A 435 16.68 -5.19 -3.27
N GLU A 436 16.33 -4.12 -3.99
CA GLU A 436 17.30 -3.30 -4.71
C GLU A 436 18.36 -2.71 -3.76
N GLY A 437 19.64 -2.90 -4.10
CA GLY A 437 20.77 -2.45 -3.28
C GLY A 437 21.15 -3.37 -2.13
N VAL A 438 20.38 -4.42 -1.82
CA VAL A 438 20.77 -5.43 -0.83
C VAL A 438 21.78 -6.40 -1.47
N PRO A 439 22.97 -6.62 -0.87
CA PRO A 439 23.93 -7.56 -1.42
C PRO A 439 23.37 -8.97 -1.53
N ARG A 440 23.73 -9.65 -2.62
CA ARG A 440 23.37 -11.05 -2.83
C ARG A 440 23.97 -11.93 -1.74
N GLY A 441 23.16 -12.85 -1.23
CA GLY A 441 23.54 -13.75 -0.14
C GLY A 441 23.32 -13.17 1.25
N THR A 442 22.90 -11.91 1.40
CA THR A 442 22.45 -11.34 2.68
C THR A 442 21.22 -12.09 3.21
N VAL A 443 20.25 -12.41 2.35
CA VAL A 443 19.05 -13.16 2.71
C VAL A 443 19.44 -14.61 2.97
N LYS A 444 19.07 -15.13 4.16
CA LYS A 444 19.31 -16.52 4.56
C LYS A 444 18.04 -17.35 4.61
N GLN A 445 16.94 -16.72 5.01
CA GLN A 445 15.66 -17.37 5.20
C GLN A 445 14.52 -16.43 4.81
N LEU A 446 13.33 -16.98 4.61
CA LEU A 446 12.08 -16.23 4.58
C LEU A 446 11.29 -16.55 5.85
N ARG A 447 10.83 -15.52 6.57
CA ARG A 447 9.77 -15.66 7.58
C ARG A 447 8.43 -15.70 6.86
N LEU A 448 7.60 -16.68 7.22
CA LEU A 448 6.23 -16.82 6.76
C LEU A 448 5.29 -16.52 7.92
N PHE A 449 4.32 -15.66 7.70
CA PHE A 449 3.22 -15.44 8.64
C PHE A 449 1.89 -15.31 7.89
N THR A 450 0.81 -15.70 8.58
CA THR A 450 -0.59 -15.49 8.16
C THR A 450 -1.24 -14.44 9.07
N TYR A 451 -2.46 -14.06 8.74
CA TYR A 451 -3.24 -13.08 9.47
C TYR A 451 -4.43 -13.72 10.18
N GLN A 452 -4.90 -13.03 11.22
CA GLN A 452 -6.21 -13.22 11.79
C GLN A 452 -6.98 -11.90 11.70
N PHE A 453 -7.79 -11.79 10.64
CA PHE A 453 -8.53 -10.58 10.31
C PHE A 453 -9.69 -10.31 11.27
N ALA A 454 -10.06 -9.03 11.40
CA ALA A 454 -11.13 -8.58 12.29
C ALA A 454 -12.48 -9.27 12.00
N TYR A 455 -13.25 -9.53 13.05
CA TYR A 455 -14.64 -9.94 12.91
C TYR A 455 -15.56 -8.74 12.70
N HIS A 456 -16.83 -9.00 12.39
CA HIS A 456 -17.83 -7.95 12.31
C HIS A 456 -18.01 -7.25 13.66
N GLY A 457 -18.12 -5.92 13.65
CA GLY A 457 -18.20 -5.08 14.85
C GLY A 457 -16.90 -4.95 15.66
N MET A 458 -15.75 -5.20 15.05
CA MET A 458 -14.41 -5.12 15.65
C MET A 458 -13.39 -4.49 14.68
N GLY A 459 -12.22 -4.12 15.20
CA GLY A 459 -11.14 -3.48 14.45
C GLY A 459 -11.14 -1.95 14.60
N GLY A 460 -10.49 -1.27 13.67
CA GLY A 460 -10.50 0.20 13.62
C GLY A 460 -9.61 0.86 14.65
N GLN A 461 -9.80 2.18 14.82
CA GLN A 461 -8.99 3.00 15.72
C GLN A 461 -9.30 2.71 17.21
N VAL A 462 -10.32 1.91 17.50
CA VAL A 462 -10.79 1.57 18.85
C VAL A 462 -10.26 0.19 19.29
N ASN A 463 -10.38 -0.84 18.44
CA ASN A 463 -9.94 -2.20 18.73
C ASN A 463 -8.63 -2.49 17.97
N ARG A 464 -7.52 -2.01 18.53
CA ARG A 464 -6.19 -2.01 17.92
C ARG A 464 -5.37 -3.23 18.35
N VAL A 465 -4.52 -3.71 17.45
CA VAL A 465 -3.59 -4.82 17.74
C VAL A 465 -2.35 -4.32 18.50
N GLY A 466 -1.86 -3.12 18.17
CA GLY A 466 -0.82 -2.40 18.91
C GLY A 466 -1.13 -0.89 19.03
N LEU A 467 -0.23 -0.10 19.60
CA LEU A 467 -0.48 1.32 19.93
C LEU A 467 -0.89 2.14 18.70
N ASP A 468 -0.10 2.00 17.64
CA ASP A 468 -0.20 2.73 16.39
C ASP A 468 -0.09 1.81 15.19
N GLY A 469 -0.50 0.54 15.32
CA GLY A 469 -0.38 -0.51 14.30
C GLY A 469 -0.03 -1.86 14.94
N PRO A 470 -0.14 -2.99 14.22
CA PRO A 470 -0.72 -3.14 12.87
C PRO A 470 -2.27 -3.13 12.87
N TRP A 471 -2.87 -3.22 11.67
CA TRP A 471 -4.32 -3.43 11.49
C TRP A 471 -4.80 -4.79 12.01
N ASP A 472 -4.00 -5.84 11.82
CA ASP A 472 -4.42 -7.22 12.05
C ASP A 472 -3.44 -8.02 12.90
N VAL A 473 -3.98 -9.04 13.56
CA VAL A 473 -3.18 -10.00 14.31
C VAL A 473 -2.33 -10.81 13.33
N LYS A 474 -1.01 -10.80 13.52
CA LYS A 474 -0.05 -11.58 12.73
C LYS A 474 0.27 -12.90 13.44
N ARG A 475 0.19 -14.01 12.71
CA ARG A 475 0.40 -15.38 13.21
C ARG A 475 1.58 -16.02 12.48
N ILE A 476 2.69 -16.23 13.18
CA ILE A 476 3.92 -16.76 12.56
C ILE A 476 3.72 -18.24 12.25
N ILE A 477 3.97 -18.63 11.00
CA ILE A 477 3.97 -20.03 10.57
C ILE A 477 5.35 -20.64 10.79
N GLY A 478 6.41 -19.90 10.44
CA GLY A 478 7.79 -20.33 10.63
C GLY A 478 8.75 -19.74 9.60
N THR A 479 9.88 -20.41 9.36
CA THR A 479 10.86 -20.00 8.36
C THR A 479 11.19 -21.10 7.35
N VAL A 480 11.66 -20.68 6.17
CA VAL A 480 12.16 -21.55 5.11
C VAL A 480 13.50 -21.03 4.59
N PRO A 481 14.42 -21.90 4.13
CA PRO A 481 15.74 -21.47 3.67
C PRO A 481 15.69 -20.78 2.29
N VAL A 482 16.62 -19.85 2.08
CA VAL A 482 16.92 -19.25 0.77
C VAL A 482 18.33 -19.69 0.34
N GLU A 483 18.44 -20.14 -0.90
CA GLU A 483 19.71 -20.59 -1.47
C GLU A 483 20.67 -19.43 -1.73
N ALA A 484 21.96 -19.73 -1.89
CA ALA A 484 22.98 -18.71 -2.16
C ALA A 484 22.73 -17.95 -3.49
N ASP A 485 22.08 -18.59 -4.46
CA ASP A 485 21.64 -17.97 -5.71
C ASP A 485 20.30 -17.21 -5.59
N GLY A 486 19.79 -17.00 -4.38
CA GLY A 486 18.57 -16.25 -4.10
C GLY A 486 17.28 -17.02 -4.38
N SER A 487 17.36 -18.26 -4.86
CA SER A 487 16.17 -19.09 -5.11
C SER A 487 15.62 -19.72 -3.83
N ALA A 488 14.32 -19.98 -3.80
CA ALA A 488 13.67 -20.70 -2.70
C ALA A 488 12.56 -21.60 -3.22
N TYR A 489 12.41 -22.78 -2.61
CA TYR A 489 11.34 -23.73 -2.94
C TYR A 489 10.84 -24.40 -1.67
N PHE A 490 9.55 -24.26 -1.38
CA PHE A 490 8.98 -24.68 -0.10
C PHE A 490 7.49 -25.00 -0.19
N ARG A 491 7.01 -25.76 0.79
CA ARG A 491 5.60 -26.11 0.96
C ARG A 491 4.92 -25.12 1.90
N VAL A 492 3.66 -24.79 1.60
CA VAL A 492 2.81 -23.91 2.41
C VAL A 492 1.42 -24.52 2.61
N PRO A 493 0.68 -24.15 3.66
CA PRO A 493 -0.74 -24.47 3.73
C PRO A 493 -1.49 -23.80 2.58
N ALA A 494 -2.37 -24.55 1.92
CA ALA A 494 -3.27 -23.99 0.92
C ALA A 494 -4.36 -23.14 1.58
N ASN A 495 -5.08 -22.34 0.81
CA ASN A 495 -6.24 -21.57 1.27
C ASN A 495 -5.92 -20.65 2.46
N THR A 496 -4.67 -20.18 2.54
CA THR A 496 -4.14 -19.39 3.64
C THR A 496 -3.42 -18.16 3.08
N PRO A 497 -3.79 -16.94 3.51
CA PRO A 497 -3.02 -15.73 3.26
C PRO A 497 -1.61 -15.83 3.86
N ILE A 498 -0.57 -15.68 3.04
CA ILE A 498 0.82 -15.77 3.51
C ILE A 498 1.61 -14.55 3.05
N SER A 499 2.26 -13.90 4.00
CA SER A 499 3.23 -12.83 3.76
C SER A 499 4.65 -13.32 4.03
N LEU A 500 5.60 -12.73 3.31
CA LEU A 500 7.02 -13.08 3.35
C LEU A 500 7.86 -11.93 3.90
N GLN A 501 8.84 -12.24 4.75
CA GLN A 501 9.92 -11.32 5.13
C GLN A 501 11.27 -11.96 4.81
N PRO A 502 12.08 -11.40 3.90
CA PRO A 502 13.45 -11.84 3.68
C PRO A 502 14.28 -11.51 4.92
N LEU A 503 14.89 -12.53 5.54
CA LEU A 503 15.66 -12.38 6.77
C LEU A 503 17.16 -12.42 6.49
N ASP A 504 17.91 -11.56 7.18
CA ASP A 504 19.37 -11.64 7.23
C ASP A 504 19.88 -12.79 8.11
N ALA A 505 21.19 -12.86 8.33
CA ALA A 505 21.82 -13.89 9.17
C ALA A 505 21.51 -13.76 10.68
N GLU A 506 21.03 -12.59 11.12
CA GLU A 506 20.60 -12.33 12.50
C GLU A 506 19.07 -12.50 12.67
N GLY A 507 18.35 -12.90 11.61
CA GLY A 507 16.90 -13.09 11.64
C GLY A 507 16.08 -11.80 11.48
N LYS A 508 16.69 -10.69 11.06
CA LYS A 508 16.01 -9.40 10.89
C LYS A 508 15.42 -9.26 9.51
N ALA A 509 14.20 -8.74 9.42
CA ALA A 509 13.53 -8.49 8.14
C ALA A 509 14.22 -7.35 7.36
N LEU A 510 14.64 -7.66 6.15
CA LEU A 510 15.26 -6.73 5.20
C LEU A 510 14.22 -5.98 4.36
N GLN A 511 13.05 -6.59 4.18
CA GLN A 511 11.91 -6.02 3.46
C GLN A 511 10.61 -6.56 4.05
N LEU A 512 9.55 -5.76 3.98
CA LEU A 512 8.24 -6.09 4.51
C LEU A 512 7.23 -6.26 3.36
N MET A 513 6.73 -7.48 3.16
CA MET A 513 5.59 -7.69 2.27
C MET A 513 4.31 -7.20 2.98
N ARG A 514 3.81 -6.03 2.56
CA ARG A 514 2.59 -5.39 3.10
C ARG A 514 1.35 -5.73 2.26
N SER A 515 1.27 -7.01 1.91
CA SER A 515 0.22 -7.71 1.17
C SER A 515 0.46 -9.22 1.40
N TRP A 516 -0.30 -10.11 0.78
CA TRP A 516 -0.13 -11.55 0.90
C TRP A 516 -0.41 -12.28 -0.42
N MET A 517 0.16 -13.47 -0.52
CA MET A 517 -0.19 -14.47 -1.54
C MET A 517 -1.11 -15.52 -0.94
N THR A 518 -1.94 -16.13 -1.79
CA THR A 518 -2.76 -17.28 -1.42
C THR A 518 -2.64 -18.34 -2.51
N ALA A 519 -2.28 -19.56 -2.13
CA ALA A 519 -2.18 -20.69 -3.04
C ALA A 519 -3.30 -21.70 -2.79
N MET A 520 -3.86 -22.27 -3.86
CA MET A 520 -4.91 -23.27 -3.81
C MET A 520 -4.35 -24.69 -3.57
N PRO A 521 -5.18 -25.67 -3.14
CA PRO A 521 -4.73 -27.03 -2.90
C PRO A 521 -4.03 -27.67 -4.10
N GLY A 522 -2.79 -28.13 -3.92
CA GLY A 522 -1.97 -28.74 -4.97
C GLY A 522 -1.33 -27.77 -5.96
N GLU A 523 -1.59 -26.46 -5.85
CA GLU A 523 -1.01 -25.44 -6.73
C GLU A 523 0.51 -25.36 -6.57
N GLN A 524 1.19 -25.03 -7.68
CA GLN A 524 2.57 -24.56 -7.65
C GLN A 524 2.60 -23.08 -8.01
N LEU A 525 2.63 -22.23 -6.98
CA LEU A 525 2.74 -20.78 -7.11
C LEU A 525 4.20 -20.41 -7.37
N SER A 526 4.44 -19.49 -8.30
CA SER A 526 5.79 -19.06 -8.66
C SER A 526 5.89 -17.54 -8.75
N CYS A 527 6.96 -16.99 -8.19
CA CYS A 527 7.38 -15.59 -8.36
C CYS A 527 8.79 -15.52 -8.97
N VAL A 528 9.04 -14.49 -9.76
CA VAL A 528 10.35 -14.25 -10.36
C VAL A 528 11.31 -13.63 -9.33
N GLY A 529 10.83 -12.70 -8.50
CA GLY A 529 11.62 -12.11 -7.42
C GLY A 529 10.77 -11.35 -6.41
N CYS A 530 11.36 -10.41 -5.68
CA CYS A 530 10.63 -9.63 -4.68
C CYS A 530 10.02 -8.37 -5.32
N HIS A 531 8.69 -8.33 -5.43
CA HIS A 531 7.93 -7.25 -6.07
C HIS A 531 8.30 -7.02 -7.54
N GLU A 532 8.58 -8.10 -8.30
CA GLU A 532 8.81 -7.98 -9.74
C GLU A 532 7.60 -7.39 -10.46
N ARG A 533 7.83 -6.88 -11.68
CA ARG A 533 6.72 -6.55 -12.58
C ARG A 533 6.18 -7.84 -13.20
N GLN A 534 4.87 -7.94 -13.42
CA GLN A 534 4.25 -9.16 -14.00
C GLN A 534 4.74 -9.50 -15.43
N ASN A 535 5.41 -8.59 -16.13
CA ASN A 535 6.07 -8.83 -17.41
C ASN A 535 7.56 -9.20 -17.29
N SER A 536 8.09 -9.33 -16.07
CA SER A 536 9.45 -9.79 -15.82
C SER A 536 9.60 -11.25 -16.23
N SER A 537 10.65 -11.55 -17.01
CA SER A 537 11.02 -12.93 -17.31
C SER A 537 11.83 -13.51 -16.15
N PRO A 538 11.65 -14.79 -15.81
CA PRO A 538 12.53 -15.47 -14.86
C PRO A 538 13.98 -15.48 -15.38
N PRO A 539 14.99 -15.54 -14.49
CA PRO A 539 16.38 -15.66 -14.90
C PRO A 539 16.61 -16.87 -15.82
N ALA A 540 17.40 -16.70 -16.88
CA ALA A 540 17.74 -17.75 -17.85
C ALA A 540 18.82 -18.74 -17.33
N ARG A 541 18.78 -19.09 -16.04
CA ARG A 541 19.71 -20.01 -15.38
C ARG A 541 18.93 -21.02 -14.54
N GLY A 542 19.43 -22.25 -14.47
CA GLY A 542 18.92 -23.23 -13.49
C GLY A 542 19.17 -22.74 -12.07
N THR A 543 18.20 -22.93 -11.18
CA THR A 543 18.31 -22.51 -9.78
C THR A 543 18.62 -23.69 -8.87
N GLN A 544 19.32 -23.42 -7.77
CA GLN A 544 19.65 -24.43 -6.76
C GLN A 544 18.37 -25.02 -6.13
N ALA A 545 17.37 -24.18 -5.86
CA ALA A 545 16.12 -24.63 -5.25
C ALA A 545 15.31 -25.58 -6.15
N ALA A 546 15.36 -25.40 -7.48
CA ALA A 546 14.69 -26.30 -8.43
C ALA A 546 15.34 -27.70 -8.51
N GLY A 547 16.61 -27.82 -8.12
CA GLY A 547 17.35 -29.08 -8.10
C GLY A 547 17.06 -29.99 -6.92
N ARG A 548 16.19 -29.59 -5.99
CA ARG A 548 15.89 -30.33 -4.76
C ARG A 548 14.40 -30.41 -4.45
N ARG A 549 14.06 -31.23 -3.44
CA ARG A 549 12.70 -31.30 -2.89
C ARG A 549 12.33 -29.97 -2.20
N PRO A 550 11.04 -29.59 -2.19
CA PRO A 550 10.58 -28.40 -1.49
C PRO A 550 10.89 -28.52 0.00
N SER A 551 11.33 -27.42 0.60
CA SER A 551 11.56 -27.33 2.04
C SER A 551 10.25 -27.37 2.80
N GLU A 552 10.23 -28.06 3.94
CA GLU A 552 9.16 -27.92 4.92
C GLU A 552 9.40 -26.69 5.79
N ILE A 553 8.34 -26.12 6.35
CA ILE A 553 8.43 -24.93 7.21
C ILE A 553 9.04 -25.35 8.56
N THR A 554 10.07 -24.63 9.00
CA THR A 554 10.61 -24.77 10.35
C THR A 554 9.79 -23.91 11.31
N PRO A 555 9.06 -24.49 12.28
CA PRO A 555 8.19 -23.71 13.17
C PRO A 555 8.96 -22.73 14.06
N TRP A 556 8.35 -21.57 14.35
CA TRP A 556 8.93 -20.54 15.21
C TRP A 556 8.50 -20.75 16.68
N TYR A 557 9.39 -21.34 17.50
CA TYR A 557 9.17 -21.67 18.92
C TYR A 557 7.79 -22.26 19.22
N GLY A 558 7.41 -23.33 18.50
CA GLY A 558 6.14 -24.04 18.68
C GLY A 558 5.17 -23.87 17.49
N PRO A 559 3.88 -24.22 17.67
CA PRO A 559 2.90 -24.16 16.60
C PRO A 559 2.46 -22.72 16.28
N THR A 560 1.87 -22.55 15.10
CA THR A 560 1.32 -21.28 14.59
C THR A 560 0.33 -20.65 15.57
N ARG A 561 0.61 -19.41 15.97
CA ARG A 561 -0.22 -18.64 16.91
C ARG A 561 -0.03 -17.14 16.68
N GLY A 562 -0.98 -16.33 17.15
CA GLY A 562 -0.84 -14.88 17.06
C GLY A 562 0.20 -14.33 18.03
N PHE A 563 1.02 -13.42 17.52
CA PHE A 563 2.11 -12.80 18.26
C PHE A 563 1.54 -11.86 19.34
N SER A 564 1.80 -12.17 20.61
CA SER A 564 1.36 -11.36 21.74
C SER A 564 2.57 -10.88 22.52
N PHE A 565 2.63 -9.58 22.81
CA PHE A 565 3.72 -9.00 23.59
C PHE A 565 3.83 -9.68 24.97
N ARG A 566 2.69 -9.97 25.61
CA ARG A 566 2.65 -10.63 26.92
C ARG A 566 3.23 -12.04 26.88
N ARG A 567 3.04 -12.77 25.79
CA ARG A 567 3.54 -14.15 25.67
C ARG A 567 4.96 -14.22 25.15
N GLU A 568 5.33 -13.34 24.22
CA GLU A 568 6.57 -13.49 23.45
C GLU A 568 7.68 -12.53 23.89
N VAL A 569 7.35 -11.33 24.41
CA VAL A 569 8.33 -10.28 24.75
C VAL A 569 8.43 -10.04 26.25
N GLN A 570 7.32 -10.03 26.98
CA GLN A 570 7.30 -9.84 28.44
C GLN A 570 8.25 -10.80 29.18
N PRO A 571 8.32 -12.11 28.83
CA PRO A 571 9.27 -13.01 29.49
C PRO A 571 10.73 -12.60 29.29
N VAL A 572 11.08 -12.02 28.13
CA VAL A 572 12.43 -11.48 27.88
C VAL A 572 12.70 -10.30 28.82
N LEU A 573 11.73 -9.39 28.99
CA LEU A 573 11.88 -8.25 29.89
C LEU A 573 11.96 -8.68 31.36
N ASP A 574 11.15 -9.65 31.77
CA ASP A 574 11.15 -10.20 33.13
C ASP A 574 12.54 -10.74 33.49
N ARG A 575 13.19 -11.40 32.52
CA ARG A 575 14.52 -11.98 32.69
C ARG A 575 15.63 -10.94 32.72
N TYR A 576 15.62 -9.99 31.79
CA TYR A 576 16.80 -9.14 31.53
C TYR A 576 16.66 -7.69 31.98
N CYS A 577 15.44 -7.16 32.09
CA CYS A 577 15.21 -5.71 32.19
C CYS A 577 14.55 -5.29 33.51
N ILE A 578 13.53 -6.02 33.97
CA ILE A 578 12.63 -5.54 35.02
C ILE A 578 13.31 -5.38 36.38
N ARG A 579 14.41 -6.09 36.64
CA ARG A 579 15.20 -5.92 37.87
C ARG A 579 15.63 -4.45 38.10
N CYS A 580 15.93 -3.72 37.02
CA CYS A 580 16.35 -2.31 37.07
C CYS A 580 15.24 -1.33 36.66
N HIS A 581 14.14 -1.83 36.09
CA HIS A 581 13.03 -1.06 35.52
C HIS A 581 11.69 -1.46 36.17
N ASP A 582 11.68 -1.58 37.50
CA ASP A 582 10.57 -2.12 38.29
C ASP A 582 9.24 -1.37 38.16
N ARG A 583 9.28 -0.07 37.86
CA ARG A 583 8.11 0.78 37.59
C ARG A 583 7.28 0.33 36.38
N PHE A 584 7.82 -0.57 35.55
CA PHE A 584 7.18 -1.13 34.36
C PHE A 584 6.98 -2.64 34.45
N ARG A 585 7.02 -3.21 35.68
CA ARG A 585 6.69 -4.62 35.92
C ARG A 585 5.28 -4.93 35.44
N ASP A 586 5.05 -6.18 35.04
CA ASP A 586 3.75 -6.64 34.60
C ASP A 586 2.63 -6.30 35.59
N GLY A 587 1.52 -5.83 35.03
CA GLY A 587 0.35 -5.29 35.72
C GLY A 587 -0.86 -5.29 34.78
N PRO A 588 -2.05 -4.89 35.27
CA PRO A 588 -3.24 -4.87 34.44
C PRO A 588 -3.05 -3.94 33.23
N ASP A 589 -3.61 -4.32 32.08
CA ASP A 589 -3.55 -3.47 30.89
C ASP A 589 -4.21 -2.11 31.16
N VAL A 590 -3.55 -1.05 30.68
CA VAL A 590 -3.96 0.35 30.87
C VAL A 590 -4.29 1.00 29.54
N HIS A 591 -5.12 2.05 29.57
CA HIS A 591 -5.28 2.91 28.40
C HIS A 591 -4.06 3.84 28.28
N PRO A 592 -3.58 4.13 27.07
CA PRO A 592 -2.61 5.18 26.87
C PRO A 592 -3.28 6.52 27.25
N GLU A 593 -2.59 7.39 27.98
CA GLU A 593 -3.13 8.72 28.33
C GLU A 593 -3.32 9.54 27.04
N ALA A 594 -4.55 9.60 26.53
CA ALA A 594 -4.89 10.41 25.37
C ALA A 594 -5.89 11.52 25.71
N ALA A 595 -5.84 12.62 24.96
CA ALA A 595 -6.65 13.81 25.18
C ALA A 595 -8.16 13.61 24.92
N SER A 596 -8.56 12.52 24.24
CA SER A 596 -9.96 12.23 23.90
C SER A 596 -10.54 11.04 24.67
N THR A 597 -11.66 11.26 25.36
CA THR A 597 -12.33 10.25 26.20
C THR A 597 -13.01 9.12 25.42
N HIS A 598 -13.28 9.29 24.12
CA HIS A 598 -13.87 8.25 23.26
C HIS A 598 -12.86 7.13 22.96
N TYR A 599 -11.62 7.50 22.68
CA TYR A 599 -10.52 6.56 22.40
C TYR A 599 -9.88 6.00 23.67
N ASN A 600 -10.09 6.66 24.82
CA ASN A 600 -9.76 6.15 26.16
C ASN A 600 -10.67 4.98 26.63
N LYS A 601 -11.63 4.52 25.81
CA LYS A 601 -12.45 3.33 26.06
C LYS A 601 -12.10 2.14 25.14
N GLY A 602 -11.10 2.29 24.29
CA GLY A 602 -10.71 1.28 23.30
C GLY A 602 -9.82 0.18 23.86
N THR A 603 -8.79 -0.19 23.11
CA THR A 603 -7.84 -1.22 23.52
C THR A 603 -7.01 -0.78 24.71
N ARG A 604 -6.68 -1.72 25.59
CA ARG A 604 -5.74 -1.54 26.71
C ARG A 604 -4.43 -2.25 26.39
N PHE A 605 -3.32 -1.75 26.91
CA PHE A 605 -2.00 -2.27 26.61
C PHE A 605 -1.21 -2.58 27.90
N PRO A 606 -0.26 -3.54 27.84
CA PRO A 606 0.65 -3.77 28.95
C PRO A 606 1.46 -2.49 29.28
N PRO A 607 1.66 -2.14 30.56
CA PRO A 607 2.47 -0.97 30.92
C PRO A 607 3.90 -1.01 30.37
N SER A 608 4.52 -2.19 30.38
CA SER A 608 5.83 -2.47 29.77
C SER A 608 5.85 -2.28 28.26
N TYR A 609 4.78 -2.65 27.56
CA TYR A 609 4.63 -2.43 26.12
C TYR A 609 4.66 -0.93 25.80
N LEU A 610 3.84 -0.13 26.50
CA LEU A 610 3.81 1.32 26.28
C LEU A 610 5.17 1.98 26.59
N ALA A 611 5.85 1.51 27.64
CA ALA A 611 7.16 2.01 28.02
C ALA A 611 8.26 1.64 27.01
N LEU A 612 8.17 0.46 26.37
CA LEU A 612 9.18 -0.01 25.42
C LEU A 612 8.93 0.50 24.00
N ARG A 613 7.67 0.55 23.56
CA ARG A 613 7.25 0.92 22.20
C ARG A 613 7.80 2.28 21.77
N GLN A 614 7.96 3.22 22.69
CA GLN A 614 8.51 4.54 22.40
C GLN A 614 9.96 4.54 21.88
N TYR A 615 10.69 3.45 22.09
CA TYR A 615 12.08 3.30 21.66
C TYR A 615 12.22 2.50 20.37
N VAL A 616 11.10 2.08 19.77
CA VAL A 616 11.04 1.31 18.53
C VAL A 616 10.63 2.21 17.38
N ARG A 617 11.41 2.17 16.29
CA ARG A 617 11.01 2.74 15.00
C ARG A 617 10.29 1.66 14.21
N GLY A 618 9.06 1.93 13.84
CA GLY A 618 8.20 1.10 13.02
C GLY A 618 7.30 1.99 12.18
N HIS A 619 6.67 1.43 11.17
CA HIS A 619 5.59 2.13 10.46
C HIS A 619 4.34 2.19 11.34
N THR A 620 3.44 3.09 11.03
CA THR A 620 2.18 3.21 11.78
C THR A 620 1.16 2.21 11.23
N ILE A 621 -0.10 2.36 11.59
CA ILE A 621 -1.19 1.52 11.11
C ILE A 621 -1.31 1.70 9.58
N GLU A 622 -0.91 2.87 9.09
CA GLU A 622 -0.68 3.15 7.68
C GLU A 622 0.76 3.60 7.45
N SER A 623 1.43 2.91 6.54
CA SER A 623 2.71 3.33 5.97
C SER A 623 2.49 3.96 4.59
N ASP A 624 3.57 4.37 3.90
CA ASP A 624 3.47 4.88 2.53
C ASP A 624 2.93 3.78 1.58
N MET A 625 2.03 4.10 0.64
CA MET A 625 1.47 3.11 -0.29
C MET A 625 2.54 2.55 -1.24
N HIS A 626 3.55 3.34 -1.59
CA HIS A 626 4.62 2.90 -2.47
C HIS A 626 5.50 1.86 -1.79
N LEU A 627 6.20 1.07 -2.61
CA LEU A 627 7.16 0.09 -2.14
C LEU A 627 8.26 0.77 -1.30
N LEU A 628 8.48 0.23 -0.10
CA LEU A 628 9.49 0.75 0.82
C LEU A 628 10.89 0.40 0.35
N MET A 629 11.83 1.30 0.65
CA MET A 629 13.25 1.01 0.49
C MET A 629 13.65 -0.17 1.39
N PRO A 630 14.46 -1.13 0.91
CA PRO A 630 14.96 -2.21 1.74
C PRO A 630 15.66 -1.66 2.99
N GLY A 631 15.25 -2.16 4.15
CA GLY A 631 15.78 -1.75 5.45
C GLY A 631 15.22 -0.45 6.04
N GLU A 632 14.18 0.17 5.44
CA GLU A 632 13.54 1.41 5.96
C GLU A 632 13.08 1.23 7.42
N PHE A 633 12.39 0.13 7.73
CA PHE A 633 11.96 -0.23 9.09
C PHE A 633 12.72 -1.44 9.65
N HIS A 634 14.02 -1.52 9.37
CA HIS A 634 14.89 -2.59 9.87
C HIS A 634 15.06 -2.51 11.40
N ALA A 635 15.18 -3.65 12.09
CA ALA A 635 15.39 -3.67 13.55
C ALA A 635 16.61 -2.85 14.01
N ASP A 636 17.66 -2.71 13.18
CA ASP A 636 18.82 -1.88 13.53
C ASP A 636 18.55 -0.36 13.48
N THR A 637 17.47 0.12 12.84
CA THR A 637 17.11 1.56 12.88
C THR A 637 16.38 1.94 14.17
N THR A 638 16.11 0.97 15.03
CA THR A 638 15.45 1.14 16.32
C THR A 638 16.47 1.45 17.41
N PHE A 639 16.23 2.52 18.19
CA PHE A 639 17.07 2.92 19.32
C PHE A 639 17.28 1.77 20.32
N LEU A 640 16.21 1.03 20.64
CA LEU A 640 16.27 -0.12 21.56
C LEU A 640 17.35 -1.14 21.16
N VAL A 641 17.41 -1.50 19.87
CA VAL A 641 18.35 -2.51 19.35
C VAL A 641 19.78 -1.98 19.38
N GLN A 642 19.99 -0.74 18.95
CA GLN A 642 21.30 -0.08 19.03
C GLN A 642 21.81 -0.02 20.48
N HIS A 643 20.93 0.34 21.42
CA HIS A 643 21.29 0.49 22.83
C HIS A 643 21.60 -0.85 23.53
N LEU A 644 20.83 -1.90 23.23
CA LEU A 644 21.08 -3.24 23.77
C LEU A 644 22.37 -3.83 23.19
N ARG A 645 22.62 -3.66 21.88
CA ARG A 645 23.85 -4.13 21.23
C ARG A 645 25.09 -3.44 21.81
N ALA A 646 25.01 -2.16 22.15
CA ALA A 646 26.09 -1.43 22.81
C ALA A 646 26.40 -1.91 24.25
N GLY A 647 25.63 -2.87 24.80
CA GLY A 647 25.90 -3.47 26.10
C GLY A 647 25.27 -2.72 27.28
N HIS A 648 23.98 -2.37 27.17
CA HIS A 648 23.21 -1.66 28.21
C HIS A 648 23.41 -2.25 29.62
N LYS A 649 24.27 -1.61 30.43
CA LYS A 649 24.61 -2.02 31.80
C LYS A 649 25.04 -3.50 31.92
N GLY A 650 25.70 -4.03 30.89
CA GLY A 650 26.16 -5.42 30.86
C GLY A 650 25.07 -6.45 30.58
N VAL A 651 23.86 -6.03 30.18
CA VAL A 651 22.81 -6.95 29.72
C VAL A 651 23.25 -7.58 28.39
N GLN A 652 23.22 -8.90 28.34
CA GLN A 652 23.46 -9.70 27.14
C GLN A 652 22.28 -10.67 26.97
N LEU A 653 21.51 -10.46 25.90
CA LEU A 653 20.40 -11.34 25.55
C LEU A 653 20.94 -12.62 24.90
N ASP A 654 20.30 -13.75 25.20
CA ASP A 654 20.51 -14.98 24.43
C ASP A 654 19.87 -14.89 23.03
N ALA A 655 20.15 -15.89 22.18
CA ALA A 655 19.72 -15.89 20.78
C ALA A 655 18.19 -15.89 20.63
N GLU A 656 17.47 -16.69 21.42
CA GLU A 656 16.00 -16.74 21.39
C GLU A 656 15.41 -15.38 21.85
N SER A 657 15.97 -14.77 22.89
CA SER A 657 15.54 -13.48 23.40
C SER A 657 15.75 -12.36 22.38
N TRP A 658 16.86 -12.38 21.64
CA TRP A 658 17.08 -11.48 20.50
C TRP A 658 16.05 -11.69 19.40
N ASP A 659 15.84 -12.94 18.97
CA ASP A 659 14.92 -13.26 17.88
C ASP A 659 13.46 -12.89 18.22
N ARG A 660 13.03 -13.09 19.47
CA ARG A 660 11.71 -12.63 19.96
C ARG A 660 11.54 -11.12 19.89
N LEU A 661 12.55 -10.37 20.32
CA LEU A 661 12.50 -8.91 20.29
C LEU A 661 12.54 -8.37 18.85
N ILE A 662 13.41 -8.93 18.01
CA ILE A 662 13.53 -8.57 16.58
C ILE A 662 12.22 -8.89 15.86
N THR A 663 11.67 -10.09 16.06
CA THR A 663 10.41 -10.51 15.43
C THR A 663 9.25 -9.61 15.86
N TRP A 664 9.19 -9.18 17.13
CA TRP A 664 8.19 -8.20 17.57
C TRP A 664 8.28 -6.88 16.80
N ILE A 665 9.50 -6.37 16.57
CA ILE A 665 9.74 -5.16 15.79
C ILE A 665 9.32 -5.38 14.33
N ASP A 666 9.80 -6.45 13.70
CA ASP A 666 9.54 -6.79 12.29
C ASP A 666 8.04 -7.00 11.98
N LEU A 667 7.25 -7.43 12.97
CA LEU A 667 5.80 -7.62 12.85
C LEU A 667 4.99 -6.33 13.06
N ASN A 668 5.63 -5.17 13.14
CA ASN A 668 5.01 -3.88 13.45
C ASN A 668 4.49 -3.77 14.90
N THR A 669 5.21 -4.36 15.85
CA THR A 669 4.98 -4.23 17.30
C THR A 669 3.56 -4.56 17.81
N PRO A 670 2.97 -5.71 17.44
CA PRO A 670 1.68 -6.13 18.00
C PRO A 670 1.76 -6.25 19.54
N ALA A 671 0.74 -5.77 20.23
CA ALA A 671 0.57 -5.97 21.67
C ALA A 671 -0.21 -7.25 21.95
N HIS A 672 -1.25 -7.48 21.16
CA HIS A 672 -2.22 -8.57 21.33
C HIS A 672 -2.13 -9.59 20.20
N GLY A 673 -2.25 -10.87 20.55
CA GLY A 673 -2.16 -11.97 19.60
C GLY A 673 -3.50 -12.61 19.22
N THR A 674 -4.63 -12.09 19.71
CA THR A 674 -5.98 -12.58 19.39
C THR A 674 -6.99 -11.43 19.47
N TRP A 675 -8.15 -11.55 18.81
CA TRP A 675 -9.23 -10.57 19.00
C TRP A 675 -9.88 -10.72 20.38
N THR A 676 -9.84 -11.92 20.95
CA THR A 676 -10.29 -12.22 22.31
C THR A 676 -9.51 -11.42 23.36
N GLU A 677 -8.19 -11.26 23.20
CA GLU A 677 -7.37 -10.37 24.05
C GLU A 677 -7.81 -8.90 23.97
N ILE A 678 -8.28 -8.45 22.80
CA ILE A 678 -8.62 -7.04 22.54
C ILE A 678 -10.04 -6.70 23.02
N VAL A 679 -11.04 -7.54 22.70
CA VAL A 679 -12.46 -7.21 22.91
C VAL A 679 -13.23 -8.20 23.80
N GLY A 680 -12.59 -9.30 24.21
CA GLY A 680 -13.13 -10.32 25.09
C GLY A 680 -13.98 -11.40 24.41
N GLU A 681 -13.99 -12.59 25.00
CA GLU A 681 -14.64 -13.81 24.49
C GLU A 681 -16.11 -13.59 24.12
N LYS A 682 -16.86 -12.82 24.91
CA LYS A 682 -18.30 -12.58 24.71
C LYS A 682 -18.64 -12.01 23.33
N LYS A 683 -17.75 -11.20 22.74
CA LYS A 683 -17.98 -10.63 21.41
C LYS A 683 -17.45 -11.53 20.28
N VAL A 684 -16.48 -12.40 20.58
CA VAL A 684 -15.73 -13.19 19.58
C VAL A 684 -16.36 -14.57 19.35
N ALA A 685 -16.76 -15.27 20.42
CA ALA A 685 -17.05 -16.72 20.38
C ALA A 685 -17.98 -17.15 19.24
N HIS A 686 -19.14 -16.50 19.08
CA HIS A 686 -20.09 -16.85 18.03
C HIS A 686 -19.51 -16.67 16.62
N GLN A 687 -18.82 -15.56 16.37
CA GLN A 687 -18.27 -15.25 15.05
C GLN A 687 -17.06 -16.14 14.73
N ARG A 688 -16.23 -16.46 15.73
CA ARG A 688 -15.15 -17.45 15.63
C ARG A 688 -15.71 -18.80 15.19
N ASP A 689 -16.74 -19.29 15.88
CA ASP A 689 -17.31 -20.61 15.62
C ASP A 689 -17.94 -20.68 14.22
N ARG A 690 -18.68 -19.63 13.82
CA ARG A 690 -19.26 -19.53 12.47
C ARG A 690 -18.20 -19.41 11.38
N ARG A 691 -17.16 -18.57 11.57
CA ARG A 691 -16.02 -18.46 10.64
C ARG A 691 -15.35 -19.83 10.43
N ARG A 692 -15.07 -20.55 11.51
CA ARG A 692 -14.44 -21.88 11.47
C ARG A 692 -15.32 -22.90 10.74
N GLU A 693 -16.62 -22.89 10.99
CA GLU A 693 -17.57 -23.74 10.27
C GLU A 693 -17.57 -23.48 8.76
N MET A 694 -17.60 -22.22 8.34
CA MET A 694 -17.60 -21.84 6.92
C MET A 694 -16.27 -22.15 6.24
N LEU A 695 -15.14 -21.90 6.91
CA LEU A 695 -13.81 -22.28 6.43
C LEU A 695 -13.69 -23.79 6.23
N LYS A 696 -14.16 -24.58 7.20
CA LYS A 696 -14.13 -26.03 7.10
C LYS A 696 -14.97 -26.52 5.92
N ARG A 697 -16.16 -25.96 5.75
CA ARG A 697 -17.12 -26.41 4.72
C ARG A 697 -16.69 -26.04 3.30
N TYR A 698 -16.20 -24.81 3.08
CA TYR A 698 -15.98 -24.28 1.73
C TYR A 698 -14.51 -24.13 1.35
N ALA A 699 -13.59 -24.24 2.31
CA ALA A 699 -12.15 -24.15 2.07
C ALA A 699 -11.36 -25.38 2.58
N ASN A 700 -12.01 -26.34 3.25
CA ASN A 700 -11.33 -27.48 3.87
C ASN A 700 -10.22 -27.06 4.86
N VAL A 701 -10.45 -25.96 5.59
CA VAL A 701 -9.55 -25.45 6.64
C VAL A 701 -10.26 -25.53 7.98
N ASP A 702 -9.68 -26.25 8.94
CA ASP A 702 -10.23 -26.43 10.29
C ASP A 702 -9.22 -25.94 11.32
N GLU A 703 -9.07 -24.61 11.40
CA GLU A 703 -8.18 -23.95 12.34
C GLU A 703 -8.98 -23.00 13.24
N ASP A 704 -8.62 -22.95 14.52
CA ASP A 704 -9.10 -21.93 15.45
C ASP A 704 -8.04 -20.82 15.61
N PRO A 705 -8.23 -19.66 14.99
CA PRO A 705 -7.25 -18.57 15.06
C PRO A 705 -7.26 -17.82 16.40
N GLU A 706 -8.25 -18.07 17.27
CA GLU A 706 -8.32 -17.52 18.63
C GLU A 706 -7.71 -18.46 19.67
N ALA A 707 -7.28 -19.66 19.27
CA ALA A 707 -6.65 -20.61 20.17
C ALA A 707 -5.35 -20.02 20.75
N VAL A 708 -5.33 -19.82 22.07
CA VAL A 708 -4.14 -19.38 22.79
C VAL A 708 -3.25 -20.57 23.08
N VAL A 709 -2.16 -20.70 22.32
CA VAL A 709 -1.10 -21.66 22.63
C VAL A 709 -0.07 -20.98 23.54
N PRO A 710 0.28 -21.55 24.71
CA PRO A 710 1.34 -21.03 25.55
C PRO A 710 2.67 -20.98 24.77
N ALA A 711 3.40 -19.88 24.87
CA ALA A 711 4.75 -19.80 24.34
C ALA A 711 5.68 -20.65 25.22
N SER A 712 6.36 -21.64 24.65
CA SER A 712 7.49 -22.30 25.32
C SER A 712 8.69 -21.37 25.24
N VAL A 713 9.14 -20.84 26.37
CA VAL A 713 10.36 -20.03 26.43
C VAL A 713 11.46 -20.89 27.04
N SER A 714 12.51 -21.18 26.27
CA SER A 714 13.66 -21.93 26.76
C SER A 714 14.75 -20.95 27.17
N PHE A 715 14.85 -20.68 28.47
CA PHE A 715 15.92 -19.85 28.99
C PHE A 715 17.15 -20.72 29.30
N ASP A 716 18.21 -20.61 28.50
CA ASP A 716 19.50 -21.24 28.83
C ASP A 716 20.02 -20.63 30.14
N GLY A 717 20.19 -21.45 31.18
CA GLY A 717 20.45 -21.06 32.58
C GLY A 717 21.80 -20.39 32.89
N GLY A 718 22.35 -19.58 31.98
CA GLY A 718 23.60 -18.85 32.18
C GLY A 718 23.50 -17.71 33.18
N THR A 719 24.46 -17.65 34.10
CA THR A 719 24.67 -16.52 35.02
C THR A 719 25.17 -15.29 34.27
N ILE A 720 24.59 -14.14 34.58
CA ILE A 720 25.02 -12.83 34.06
C ILE A 720 26.41 -12.53 34.63
N ALA A 721 27.45 -12.54 33.80
CA ALA A 721 28.78 -12.13 34.20
C ALA A 721 28.82 -10.61 34.51
N PRO A 722 29.54 -10.15 35.54
CA PRO A 722 29.73 -8.72 35.78
C PRO A 722 30.48 -8.07 34.61
N TRP A 723 30.02 -6.89 34.20
CA TRP A 723 30.65 -6.12 33.14
C TRP A 723 31.94 -5.44 33.62
N GLN A 724 33.02 -5.62 32.88
CA GLN A 724 34.20 -4.74 32.87
C GLN A 724 34.16 -3.88 31.62
N ARG A 725 34.37 -2.57 31.80
CA ARG A 725 34.62 -1.63 30.71
C ARG A 725 36.03 -1.90 30.21
N ASP A 726 36.16 -2.57 29.07
CA ASP A 726 37.39 -2.45 28.30
C ASP A 726 37.42 -1.02 27.78
N GLY A 727 38.22 -0.19 28.46
CA GLY A 727 38.55 1.14 28.00
C GLY A 727 39.28 1.01 26.66
N CYS A 728 38.70 1.57 25.61
CA CYS A 728 39.52 1.93 24.46
C CYS A 728 40.44 3.05 24.96
N GLU A 729 41.74 2.77 25.03
CA GLU A 729 42.75 3.80 25.25
C GLU A 729 42.59 4.84 24.14
N LEU A 730 42.12 6.03 24.54
CA LEU A 730 42.29 7.25 23.77
C LEU A 730 43.78 7.39 23.49
N LEU A 731 44.17 7.32 22.21
CA LEU A 731 45.44 7.90 21.81
C LEU A 731 45.36 9.39 22.17
N PRO A 732 46.26 9.91 23.03
CA PRO A 732 46.31 11.34 23.27
C PRO A 732 46.73 12.00 21.96
N ALA A 733 45.80 12.66 21.30
CA ALA A 733 46.18 13.71 20.38
C ALA A 733 46.71 14.85 21.25
N GLU A 734 48.04 14.94 21.36
CA GLU A 734 48.70 16.12 21.92
C GLU A 734 48.18 17.36 21.19
N ALA A 735 47.43 18.20 21.91
CA ALA A 735 47.12 19.54 21.47
C ALA A 735 48.43 20.31 21.48
N THR A 736 49.00 20.56 20.30
CA THR A 736 50.14 21.48 20.17
C THR A 736 49.64 22.90 20.29
N ASP A 737 50.39 23.70 21.05
CA ASP A 737 50.12 25.10 21.40
C ASP A 737 50.32 26.08 20.21
N ASP A 738 49.85 25.71 19.02
CA ASP A 738 49.80 26.62 17.88
C ASP A 738 48.39 27.17 17.69
N LYS A 739 48.08 28.21 18.46
CA LYS A 739 46.85 29.01 18.35
C LYS A 739 46.81 29.88 17.08
N THR A 740 47.59 29.57 16.05
CA THR A 740 47.53 30.29 14.77
C THR A 740 47.09 29.35 13.65
N THR A 741 45.89 29.61 13.10
CA THR A 741 45.18 28.94 11.96
C THR A 741 43.99 27.99 12.26
N ALA A 742 43.38 28.02 13.45
CA ALA A 742 42.03 27.45 13.63
C ALA A 742 40.98 28.31 12.90
N GLY A 743 40.06 27.69 12.14
CA GLY A 743 38.98 28.39 11.45
C GLY A 743 39.32 28.98 10.07
N ALA A 744 40.51 28.68 9.52
CA ALA A 744 40.81 28.99 8.12
C ALA A 744 39.81 28.25 7.22
N SER A 745 39.22 28.95 6.25
CA SER A 745 38.27 28.37 5.30
C SER A 745 38.85 28.35 3.88
N ARG A 746 38.49 27.32 3.11
CA ARG A 746 38.77 27.27 1.67
C ARG A 746 37.56 26.71 0.94
N ARG A 747 37.44 27.03 -0.34
CA ARG A 747 36.30 26.64 -1.18
C ARG A 747 36.73 25.68 -2.28
N LEU A 748 35.95 24.61 -2.46
CA LEU A 748 36.02 23.74 -3.63
C LEU A 748 34.90 24.14 -4.59
N GLU A 749 35.26 24.46 -5.83
CA GLU A 749 34.32 24.73 -6.92
C GLU A 749 33.91 23.41 -7.58
N LEU A 750 32.61 23.09 -7.58
CA LEU A 750 32.10 21.80 -8.03
C LEU A 750 31.32 21.89 -9.36
N GLY A 751 31.32 23.07 -9.99
CA GLY A 751 30.59 23.36 -11.22
C GLY A 751 29.14 23.76 -11.00
N ASN A 752 28.51 24.35 -12.03
CA ASN A 752 27.12 24.85 -12.00
C ASN A 752 26.82 25.82 -10.83
N GLY A 753 27.81 26.61 -10.43
CA GLY A 753 27.71 27.56 -9.32
C GLY A 753 27.56 26.90 -7.94
N VAL A 754 27.81 25.59 -7.82
CA VAL A 754 27.77 24.86 -6.56
C VAL A 754 29.18 24.78 -5.97
N THR A 755 29.31 25.15 -4.70
CA THR A 755 30.58 25.22 -3.99
C THR A 755 30.49 24.46 -2.67
N MET A 756 31.62 23.93 -2.23
CA MET A 756 31.76 23.28 -0.93
C MET A 756 32.79 24.05 -0.10
N GLU A 757 32.36 24.56 1.05
CA GLU A 757 33.24 25.24 2.00
C GLU A 757 33.86 24.22 2.96
N LEU A 758 35.17 24.34 3.15
CA LEU A 758 35.94 23.50 4.05
C LEU A 758 36.55 24.36 5.15
N VAL A 759 36.63 23.82 6.35
CA VAL A 759 37.26 24.39 7.54
C VAL A 759 38.52 23.60 7.87
N ARG A 760 39.62 24.30 8.17
CA ARG A 760 40.87 23.66 8.61
C ARG A 760 40.78 23.26 10.08
N ILE A 761 41.03 21.98 10.36
CA ILE A 761 40.97 21.39 11.70
C ILE A 761 42.40 21.26 12.27
N PRO A 762 42.69 21.88 13.43
CA PRO A 762 44.03 21.94 14.00
C PRO A 762 44.40 20.65 14.78
N ALA A 763 44.37 19.51 14.08
CA ALA A 763 44.85 18.24 14.64
C ALA A 763 46.37 18.10 14.48
N SER A 764 46.98 17.12 15.16
CA SER A 764 48.41 16.80 15.04
C SER A 764 48.86 16.58 13.58
N LYS A 765 47.96 16.03 12.76
CA LYS A 765 47.99 16.11 11.30
C LYS A 765 46.78 16.93 10.85
N PRO A 766 46.97 18.21 10.49
CA PRO A 766 45.86 19.05 10.06
C PRO A 766 45.16 18.46 8.84
N PHE A 767 43.85 18.64 8.79
CA PHE A 767 43.03 18.25 7.65
C PHE A 767 41.93 19.27 7.45
N TRP A 768 41.31 19.26 6.27
CA TRP A 768 40.16 20.10 5.98
C TRP A 768 38.88 19.28 6.12
N MET A 769 37.85 19.82 6.75
CA MET A 769 36.55 19.17 6.89
C MET A 769 35.46 20.04 6.24
N ALA A 770 34.50 19.41 5.57
CA ALA A 770 33.33 20.12 5.06
C ALA A 770 32.60 20.84 6.19
N LYS A 771 32.30 22.12 5.94
CA LYS A 771 31.68 23.02 6.91
C LYS A 771 30.29 22.54 7.37
N HIS A 772 29.56 21.89 6.47
CA HIS A 772 28.25 21.29 6.69
C HIS A 772 28.23 19.86 6.14
N GLU A 773 27.16 19.12 6.43
CA GLU A 773 26.84 17.86 5.76
C GLU A 773 26.74 18.06 4.24
N VAL A 774 26.94 16.98 3.48
CA VAL A 774 26.64 16.99 2.05
C VAL A 774 25.13 17.16 1.87
N SER A 775 24.70 18.21 1.18
CA SER A 775 23.28 18.45 0.90
C SER A 775 22.76 17.64 -0.30
N ASN A 776 21.45 17.51 -0.44
CA ASN A 776 20.82 16.89 -1.62
C ASN A 776 21.28 17.57 -2.92
N ARG A 777 21.40 18.90 -2.95
CA ARG A 777 21.91 19.63 -4.13
C ARG A 777 23.34 19.26 -4.49
N LEU A 778 24.20 19.06 -3.50
CA LEU A 778 25.59 18.63 -3.71
C LEU A 778 25.65 17.19 -4.19
N PHE A 779 24.89 16.29 -3.55
CA PHE A 779 24.85 14.88 -3.89
C PHE A 779 24.26 14.64 -5.29
N ALA A 780 23.27 15.41 -5.71
CA ALA A 780 22.68 15.34 -7.05
C ALA A 780 23.66 15.65 -8.19
N LEU A 781 24.80 16.31 -7.92
CA LEU A 781 25.88 16.46 -8.91
C LEU A 781 26.62 15.14 -9.18
N PHE A 782 26.58 14.20 -8.23
CA PHE A 782 27.15 12.87 -8.32
C PHE A 782 26.11 11.84 -8.79
N ASP A 783 24.95 11.78 -8.12
CA ASP A 783 23.84 10.92 -8.50
C ASP A 783 22.52 11.71 -8.51
N PRO A 784 22.10 12.22 -9.70
CA PRO A 784 20.86 12.99 -9.82
C PRO A 784 19.59 12.15 -9.63
N ARG A 785 19.71 10.82 -9.52
CA ARG A 785 18.57 9.91 -9.30
C ARG A 785 18.34 9.61 -7.82
N HIS A 786 19.24 10.03 -6.94
CA HIS A 786 19.07 9.82 -5.50
C HIS A 786 17.88 10.61 -4.98
N ASP A 787 17.09 9.97 -4.14
CA ASP A 787 15.97 10.57 -3.44
C ASP A 787 16.09 10.25 -1.94
N SER A 788 16.32 11.28 -1.14
CA SER A 788 16.32 11.18 0.32
C SER A 788 14.93 10.89 0.88
N GLY A 789 13.88 10.92 0.06
CA GLY A 789 12.54 10.46 0.37
C GLY A 789 11.77 11.37 1.32
N ILE A 790 10.82 10.77 2.03
CA ILE A 790 9.99 11.42 3.05
C ILE A 790 10.13 10.66 4.36
N GLU A 791 9.97 11.35 5.49
CA GLU A 791 9.61 10.69 6.74
C GLU A 791 8.09 10.53 6.78
N VAL A 792 7.61 9.28 6.81
CA VAL A 792 6.20 8.92 6.66
C VAL A 792 5.35 9.50 7.80
N GLY A 793 4.08 9.84 7.51
CA GLY A 793 3.12 10.39 8.46
C GLY A 793 2.87 9.55 9.72
N ASP A 794 2.15 10.15 10.68
CA ASP A 794 2.06 9.63 12.06
C ASP A 794 0.95 8.62 12.34
N PHE A 795 -0.10 8.55 11.51
CA PHE A 795 -1.20 7.60 11.72
C PHE A 795 -1.97 7.27 10.44
N LEU A 796 -2.99 8.06 10.09
CA LEU A 796 -3.77 7.89 8.85
C LEU A 796 -3.27 8.88 7.80
N GLN A 797 -3.32 8.47 6.53
CA GLN A 797 -2.86 9.26 5.40
C GLN A 797 -3.98 9.36 4.37
N PHE A 798 -4.66 10.51 4.24
CA PHE A 798 -5.71 10.74 3.24
C PHE A 798 -5.34 11.77 2.15
N SER A 799 -4.13 12.33 2.20
CA SER A 799 -3.68 13.39 1.29
C SER A 799 -2.15 13.41 1.15
N GLU A 800 -1.66 14.12 0.13
CA GLU A 800 -0.22 14.36 -0.04
C GLU A 800 0.43 14.99 1.20
N GLN A 801 -0.28 15.89 1.89
CA GLN A 801 0.23 16.54 3.10
C GLN A 801 0.32 15.59 4.30
N GLU A 802 -0.61 14.63 4.38
CA GLU A 802 -0.62 13.62 5.44
C GLU A 802 0.40 12.49 5.21
N ARG A 803 0.86 12.33 3.96
CA ARG A 803 1.78 11.27 3.54
C ARG A 803 3.10 11.31 4.31
N GLY A 804 3.63 12.51 4.58
CA GLY A 804 4.86 12.67 5.33
C GLY A 804 5.60 13.98 5.05
N TYR A 805 6.81 14.09 5.57
CA TYR A 805 7.63 15.30 5.51
C TYR A 805 8.83 15.09 4.59
N PRO A 806 9.06 15.96 3.60
CA PRO A 806 10.14 15.79 2.64
C PRO A 806 11.51 15.93 3.29
N MET A 807 12.42 15.02 2.92
CA MET A 807 13.84 15.03 3.31
C MET A 807 14.76 15.25 2.11
N ASN A 808 14.18 15.46 0.91
CA ASN A 808 14.90 15.60 -0.35
C ASN A 808 14.96 17.04 -0.90
N GLN A 809 14.67 18.06 -0.09
CA GLN A 809 14.81 19.45 -0.55
C GLN A 809 16.29 19.78 -0.82
N PRO A 810 16.62 20.65 -1.81
CA PRO A 810 18.00 20.83 -2.26
C PRO A 810 18.99 21.24 -1.16
N GLN A 811 18.54 22.00 -0.15
CA GLN A 811 19.38 22.48 0.94
C GLN A 811 19.38 21.57 2.18
N GLN A 812 18.50 20.56 2.26
CA GLN A 812 18.55 19.56 3.33
C GLN A 812 19.79 18.66 3.17
N PRO A 813 20.32 18.09 4.27
CA PRO A 813 21.35 17.06 4.20
C PRO A 813 20.85 15.88 3.38
N VAL A 814 21.75 15.26 2.62
CA VAL A 814 21.44 14.00 1.96
C VAL A 814 21.32 12.91 3.03
N VAL A 815 20.22 12.15 3.01
CA VAL A 815 20.00 10.98 3.88
C VAL A 815 19.55 9.78 3.04
N ARG A 816 19.30 8.62 3.66
CA ARG A 816 19.02 7.35 2.95
C ARG A 816 20.11 7.00 1.93
N VAL A 817 21.34 7.38 2.25
CA VAL A 817 22.54 6.98 1.51
C VAL A 817 23.27 5.91 2.28
N SER A 818 23.76 4.89 1.58
CA SER A 818 24.62 3.88 2.16
C SER A 818 26.04 4.41 2.37
N TRP A 819 26.80 3.80 3.27
CA TRP A 819 28.23 4.10 3.43
C TRP A 819 29.00 3.92 2.11
N GLU A 820 28.63 2.91 1.32
CA GLU A 820 29.22 2.64 0.01
C GLU A 820 28.97 3.79 -0.99
N GLN A 821 27.75 4.35 -1.00
CA GLN A 821 27.41 5.53 -1.81
C GLN A 821 28.16 6.78 -1.33
N ALA A 822 28.28 6.98 -0.01
CA ALA A 822 29.05 8.09 0.56
C ALA A 822 30.53 8.01 0.16
N MET A 823 31.14 6.82 0.25
CA MET A 823 32.52 6.60 -0.22
C MET A 823 32.66 6.73 -1.75
N ALA A 824 31.64 6.36 -2.53
CA ALA A 824 31.62 6.58 -3.98
C ALA A 824 31.60 8.08 -4.32
N PHE A 825 30.82 8.86 -3.58
CA PHE A 825 30.83 10.32 -3.68
C PHE A 825 32.21 10.90 -3.35
N CYS A 826 32.88 10.44 -2.29
CA CYS A 826 34.25 10.88 -1.97
C CYS A 826 35.25 10.58 -3.09
N ARG A 827 35.17 9.40 -3.72
CA ARG A 827 36.02 9.02 -4.86
C ARG A 827 35.75 9.93 -6.07
N TRP A 828 34.48 10.15 -6.40
CA TRP A 828 34.09 11.06 -7.47
C TRP A 828 34.59 12.49 -7.21
N LEU A 829 34.41 12.99 -5.99
CA LEU A 829 34.84 14.33 -5.61
C LEU A 829 36.37 14.48 -5.67
N SER A 830 37.11 13.43 -5.29
CA SER A 830 38.56 13.39 -5.43
C SER A 830 39.00 13.50 -6.89
N GLN A 831 38.38 12.73 -7.78
CA GLN A 831 38.65 12.79 -9.22
C GLN A 831 38.33 14.16 -9.82
N LYS A 832 37.25 14.78 -9.36
CA LYS A 832 36.77 16.07 -9.87
C LYS A 832 37.64 17.25 -9.44
N THR A 833 38.22 17.20 -8.25
CA THR A 833 38.94 18.33 -7.65
C THR A 833 40.46 18.15 -7.63
N GLY A 834 40.94 16.92 -7.85
CA GLY A 834 42.36 16.55 -7.66
C GLY A 834 42.76 16.43 -6.19
N ALA A 835 41.85 16.72 -5.24
CA ALA A 835 42.10 16.61 -3.82
C ALA A 835 41.89 15.17 -3.32
N LYS A 836 42.54 14.78 -2.22
CA LYS A 836 42.30 13.48 -1.58
C LYS A 836 41.14 13.55 -0.60
N VAL A 837 39.94 13.19 -1.07
CA VAL A 837 38.69 13.28 -0.32
C VAL A 837 38.27 11.91 0.22
N THR A 838 37.84 11.86 1.48
CA THR A 838 37.30 10.66 2.15
C THR A 838 36.28 11.05 3.23
N LEU A 839 35.58 10.07 3.81
CA LEU A 839 34.85 10.27 5.06
C LEU A 839 35.82 10.49 6.23
N PRO A 840 35.45 11.30 7.25
CA PRO A 840 36.24 11.39 8.48
C PRO A 840 36.30 10.03 9.18
N THR A 841 37.38 9.75 9.90
CA THR A 841 37.35 8.68 10.92
C THR A 841 36.50 9.12 12.11
N GLU A 842 36.02 8.17 12.93
CA GLU A 842 35.32 8.46 14.19
C GLU A 842 36.11 9.47 15.04
N ALA A 843 37.40 9.22 15.24
CA ALA A 843 38.27 10.12 16.02
C ALA A 843 38.42 11.51 15.40
N GLN A 844 38.52 11.62 14.06
CA GLN A 844 38.56 12.91 13.38
C GLN A 844 37.24 13.67 13.56
N TRP A 845 36.12 12.95 13.48
CA TRP A 845 34.79 13.50 13.64
C TRP A 845 34.57 14.01 15.08
N GLU A 846 34.89 13.19 16.09
CA GLU A 846 34.73 13.56 17.51
C GLU A 846 35.60 14.77 17.85
N PHE A 847 36.87 14.77 17.43
CA PHE A 847 37.78 15.88 17.68
C PHE A 847 37.26 17.19 17.06
N ALA A 848 36.81 17.13 15.81
CA ALA A 848 36.23 18.26 15.11
C ALA A 848 34.91 18.73 15.76
N CYS A 849 34.11 17.79 16.27
CA CYS A 849 32.85 18.07 16.95
C CYS A 849 33.07 18.82 18.28
N ARG A 850 34.02 18.35 19.09
CA ARG A 850 34.36 18.96 20.39
C ARG A 850 34.94 20.36 20.25
N ALA A 851 35.73 20.62 19.21
CA ALA A 851 36.32 21.93 18.92
C ALA A 851 36.99 22.60 20.15
N GLY A 852 37.71 21.79 20.95
CA GLY A 852 38.42 22.24 22.16
C GLY A 852 37.58 22.29 23.44
N THR A 853 36.30 21.95 23.39
CA THR A 853 35.42 21.88 24.58
C THR A 853 35.55 20.54 25.30
N THR A 854 35.31 20.56 26.61
CA THR A 854 35.30 19.36 27.47
C THR A 854 33.91 19.04 28.03
N THR A 855 32.92 19.87 27.73
CA THR A 855 31.51 19.66 28.07
C THR A 855 30.88 18.53 27.24
N PRO A 856 29.73 17.96 27.67
CA PRO A 856 29.03 16.93 26.92
C PRO A 856 28.64 17.36 25.50
N LEU A 857 28.28 18.63 25.31
CA LEU A 857 27.98 19.25 24.02
C LEU A 857 28.88 20.48 23.88
N TRP A 858 29.23 20.88 22.65
CA TRP A 858 30.14 22.04 22.48
C TRP A 858 29.54 23.36 22.99
N TRP A 859 28.21 23.43 23.12
CA TRP A 859 27.49 24.57 23.69
C TRP A 859 27.17 24.45 25.19
N GLY A 860 27.48 23.33 25.84
CA GLY A 860 27.28 23.15 27.28
C GLY A 860 26.77 21.77 27.69
N GLU A 861 25.87 21.77 28.69
CA GLU A 861 25.30 20.57 29.33
C GLU A 861 24.10 19.99 28.56
N LEU A 862 23.73 18.75 28.86
CA LEU A 862 22.66 18.00 28.17
C LEU A 862 21.25 18.60 28.32
N ASP A 863 21.02 19.44 29.33
CA ASP A 863 19.76 20.11 29.64
C ASP A 863 19.69 21.54 29.09
N ALA A 864 20.75 22.02 28.42
CA ALA A 864 20.76 23.32 27.76
C ALA A 864 19.72 23.37 26.62
N ASP A 865 19.14 24.56 26.43
CA ASP A 865 18.28 24.84 25.27
C ASP A 865 19.11 24.78 23.98
N PHE A 866 18.92 23.71 23.21
CA PHE A 866 19.66 23.42 22.00
C PHE A 866 19.06 24.08 20.74
N ALA A 867 17.92 24.76 20.81
CA ALA A 867 17.19 25.25 19.62
C ALA A 867 18.04 26.14 18.69
N LYS A 868 19.07 26.81 19.21
CA LYS A 868 19.98 27.65 18.42
C LYS A 868 21.19 26.89 17.86
N PHE A 869 21.44 25.68 18.35
CA PHE A 869 22.70 24.96 18.19
C PHE A 869 22.56 23.64 17.42
N ALA A 870 21.39 22.99 17.45
CA ALA A 870 21.17 21.74 16.76
C ALA A 870 19.68 21.48 16.48
N ASN A 871 19.42 20.71 15.41
CA ASN A 871 18.12 20.07 15.16
C ASN A 871 18.12 18.68 15.81
N LEU A 872 17.27 18.47 16.82
CA LEU A 872 17.21 17.25 17.64
C LEU A 872 15.76 16.97 18.02
N ALA A 873 15.46 15.78 18.55
CA ALA A 873 14.11 15.40 18.95
C ALA A 873 13.54 16.34 20.03
N ASP A 874 12.68 17.25 19.59
CA ASP A 874 12.15 18.39 20.34
C ASP A 874 10.61 18.43 20.34
N ALA A 875 10.01 19.57 20.66
CA ALA A 875 8.55 19.75 20.59
C ALA A 875 7.99 19.57 19.16
N ALA A 876 8.71 19.96 18.11
CA ALA A 876 8.28 19.83 16.72
C ALA A 876 8.28 18.37 16.25
N PHE A 877 9.31 17.58 16.60
CA PHE A 877 9.38 16.15 16.31
C PHE A 877 8.29 15.35 17.05
N ARG A 878 8.05 15.68 18.33
CA ARG A 878 7.07 14.96 19.16
C ARG A 878 5.63 15.15 18.70
N LYS A 879 5.31 16.30 18.11
CA LYS A 879 3.94 16.67 17.72
C LYS A 879 3.37 15.59 16.80
N VAL A 880 2.07 15.32 16.91
CA VAL A 880 1.32 14.52 15.94
C VAL A 880 0.42 15.47 15.17
N GLU A 881 0.58 15.56 13.86
CA GLU A 881 -0.15 16.56 13.05
C GLU A 881 -1.52 16.08 12.61
N THR A 882 -2.49 17.00 12.60
CA THR A 882 -3.88 16.70 12.27
C THR A 882 -4.31 17.51 11.05
N PHE A 883 -4.98 16.89 10.08
CA PHE A 883 -5.31 17.52 8.81
C PHE A 883 -6.82 17.56 8.57
N ALA A 884 -7.34 18.68 8.05
CA ALA A 884 -8.77 18.83 7.73
C ALA A 884 -9.13 18.10 6.42
N PRO A 885 -10.40 17.68 6.22
CA PRO A 885 -11.56 17.87 7.10
C PRO A 885 -11.67 16.81 8.21
N TRP A 886 -10.95 15.69 8.05
CA TRP A 886 -11.06 14.56 8.95
C TRP A 886 -10.65 14.94 10.37
N GLN A 887 -9.55 15.71 10.49
CA GLN A 887 -8.76 15.92 11.70
C GLN A 887 -8.35 14.55 12.27
N LEU A 888 -7.08 14.29 12.59
CA LEU A 888 -6.81 13.12 13.44
C LEU A 888 -7.70 13.31 14.68
N PRO A 889 -8.68 12.42 14.95
CA PRO A 889 -9.63 12.65 16.02
C PRO A 889 -8.78 12.82 17.27
N SER A 890 -8.78 14.02 17.86
CA SER A 890 -7.68 14.70 18.58
C SER A 890 -7.03 13.98 19.79
N GLY A 891 -6.69 12.70 19.63
CA GLY A 891 -6.29 11.76 20.67
C GLY A 891 -6.38 10.28 20.25
N ALA A 892 -6.52 9.93 18.97
CA ALA A 892 -6.49 8.53 18.52
C ALA A 892 -5.15 7.84 18.90
N ILE A 893 -4.04 8.58 18.80
CA ILE A 893 -2.74 8.21 19.35
C ILE A 893 -2.15 9.42 20.08
N PRO A 894 -1.74 9.30 21.36
CA PRO A 894 -1.04 10.38 22.03
C PRO A 894 0.39 10.51 21.51
N PRO A 895 0.99 11.72 21.57
CA PRO A 895 2.40 11.91 21.26
C PRO A 895 3.32 11.00 22.09
N TRP A 896 3.81 9.93 21.48
CA TRP A 896 4.53 8.83 22.14
C TRP A 896 6.04 8.86 21.89
N ARG A 897 6.51 9.61 20.88
CA ARG A 897 7.93 9.69 20.53
C ARG A 897 8.72 10.45 21.62
N PRO A 898 9.84 9.89 22.13
CA PRO A 898 10.67 10.56 23.12
C PRO A 898 11.30 11.84 22.56
N ALA A 899 11.12 12.97 23.25
CA ALA A 899 11.66 14.26 22.84
C ALA A 899 11.85 15.22 24.03
N ILE A 900 12.55 16.33 23.81
CA ILE A 900 12.68 17.45 24.76
C ILE A 900 11.62 18.51 24.43
N THR A 901 10.51 18.52 25.17
CA THR A 901 9.32 19.32 24.79
C THR A 901 9.31 20.77 25.21
N ASN A 902 10.25 21.20 26.04
CA ASN A 902 10.44 22.60 26.40
C ASN A 902 11.38 23.34 25.44
N VAL A 903 11.87 22.65 24.41
CA VAL A 903 12.73 23.19 23.34
C VAL A 903 11.99 23.05 22.01
N ASN A 904 12.15 24.02 21.12
CA ASN A 904 11.60 23.98 19.77
C ASN A 904 12.60 24.59 18.78
N ASP A 905 13.18 23.77 17.91
CA ASP A 905 14.14 24.19 16.89
C ASP A 905 13.48 24.66 15.57
N GLY A 906 12.17 24.46 15.45
CA GLY A 906 11.35 24.88 14.31
C GLY A 906 11.28 23.87 13.17
N PHE A 907 11.96 22.73 13.25
CA PHE A 907 12.03 21.72 12.20
C PHE A 907 11.55 20.36 12.68
N ARG A 908 10.63 19.76 11.93
CA ARG A 908 10.10 18.43 12.27
C ARG A 908 11.00 17.28 11.80
N VAL A 909 11.66 17.49 10.67
CA VAL A 909 12.64 16.60 10.06
C VAL A 909 13.93 17.39 9.85
N THR A 910 14.83 16.91 8.99
CA THR A 910 16.05 17.63 8.62
C THR A 910 15.79 19.08 8.20
N ALA A 911 16.61 19.99 8.71
CA ALA A 911 16.65 21.40 8.35
C ALA A 911 17.62 21.64 7.17
N PRO A 912 17.57 22.81 6.51
CA PRO A 912 18.66 23.23 5.63
C PRO A 912 20.02 23.17 6.35
N VAL A 913 21.04 22.65 5.67
CA VAL A 913 22.40 22.59 6.24
C VAL A 913 22.90 23.98 6.62
N GLY A 914 23.54 24.11 7.77
CA GLY A 914 24.03 25.38 8.32
C GLY A 914 22.97 26.27 8.96
N SER A 915 21.76 25.77 9.22
CA SER A 915 20.69 26.53 9.89
C SER A 915 21.00 26.86 11.36
N PHE A 916 21.85 26.09 12.02
CA PHE A 916 22.19 26.26 13.43
C PHE A 916 23.58 26.88 13.62
N ALA A 917 23.86 27.37 14.83
CA ALA A 917 25.14 27.99 15.15
C ALA A 917 26.33 27.04 14.91
N ALA A 918 27.43 27.59 14.40
CA ALA A 918 28.67 26.84 14.25
C ALA A 918 29.34 26.60 15.60
N ASN A 919 30.04 25.48 15.73
CA ASN A 919 30.93 25.23 16.86
C ASN A 919 32.14 26.20 16.85
N PRO A 920 32.99 26.23 17.90
CA PRO A 920 34.12 27.15 17.99
C PRO A 920 35.12 27.13 16.82
N TRP A 921 35.12 26.09 15.98
CA TRP A 921 35.98 25.99 14.79
C TRP A 921 35.26 26.34 13.49
N GLY A 922 33.96 26.64 13.52
CA GLY A 922 33.19 27.05 12.35
C GLY A 922 32.46 25.91 11.63
N LEU A 923 32.37 24.72 12.23
CA LEU A 923 31.60 23.60 11.71
C LEU A 923 30.15 23.67 12.20
N HIS A 924 29.20 23.41 11.31
CA HIS A 924 27.78 23.37 11.64
C HIS A 924 27.27 21.93 11.77
N ASP A 925 26.14 21.79 12.47
CA ASP A 925 25.30 20.59 12.51
C ASP A 925 26.00 19.32 13.03
N MET A 926 27.17 19.44 13.66
CA MET A 926 27.94 18.28 14.17
C MET A 926 27.19 17.45 15.22
N LEU A 927 26.17 17.99 15.89
CA LEU A 927 25.46 17.32 16.99
C LEU A 927 23.94 17.22 16.71
N GLY A 928 23.50 17.27 15.45
CA GLY A 928 22.08 17.21 15.10
C GLY A 928 21.83 17.20 13.60
N ASN A 929 20.58 17.41 13.20
CA ASN A 929 20.10 17.41 11.81
C ASN A 929 20.11 16.01 11.16
N ALA A 930 21.29 15.50 10.80
CA ALA A 930 21.47 14.13 10.30
C ALA A 930 22.71 13.50 10.97
N ALA A 931 22.60 12.24 11.37
CA ALA A 931 23.76 11.49 11.83
C ALA A 931 24.69 11.17 10.65
N GLU A 932 25.97 10.89 10.89
CA GLU A 932 26.96 10.90 9.80
C GLU A 932 27.81 9.64 9.72
N TRP A 933 27.90 9.08 8.50
CA TRP A 933 28.86 8.04 8.20
C TRP A 933 30.30 8.47 8.41
N THR A 934 31.08 7.60 9.04
CA THR A 934 32.54 7.72 9.17
C THR A 934 33.25 6.64 8.35
N ALA A 935 34.55 6.78 8.13
CA ALA A 935 35.40 5.75 7.55
C ALA A 935 35.70 4.59 8.52
N SER A 936 35.26 4.68 9.79
CA SER A 936 35.56 3.71 10.85
C SER A 936 34.54 2.57 10.87
N GLU A 937 34.95 1.45 11.44
CA GLU A 937 34.13 0.24 11.54
C GLU A 937 34.31 -0.46 12.88
N THR A 938 33.29 -1.21 13.29
CA THR A 938 33.35 -2.08 14.46
C THR A 938 34.15 -3.35 14.14
N ARG A 939 34.47 -4.14 15.17
CA ARG A 939 35.16 -5.45 14.98
C ARG A 939 34.36 -6.41 14.11
N GLU A 940 33.04 -6.27 14.10
CA GLU A 940 32.09 -7.05 13.30
C GLU A 940 31.94 -6.51 11.86
N GLY A 941 32.73 -5.50 11.47
CA GLY A 941 32.71 -4.91 10.12
C GLY A 941 31.53 -3.97 9.84
N ARG A 942 30.78 -3.57 10.87
CA ARG A 942 29.69 -2.59 10.75
C ARG A 942 30.27 -1.18 10.70
N LYS A 943 29.71 -0.31 9.87
CA LYS A 943 30.20 1.06 9.67
C LYS A 943 29.70 1.98 10.78
N ILE A 944 30.61 2.77 11.34
CA ILE A 944 30.34 3.67 12.47
C ILE A 944 29.68 4.95 11.95
N VAL A 945 28.61 5.33 12.65
CA VAL A 945 27.86 6.58 12.45
C VAL A 945 27.96 7.41 13.72
N CYS A 946 28.35 8.68 13.59
CA CYS A 946 28.51 9.61 14.71
C CYS A 946 27.47 10.74 14.67
N GLY A 947 27.33 11.43 15.80
CA GLY A 947 26.39 12.54 15.96
C GLY A 947 24.96 12.07 16.21
N GLY A 948 24.03 13.01 16.06
CA GLY A 948 22.60 12.75 16.19
C GLY A 948 21.80 13.36 15.04
N SER A 949 20.55 12.94 14.91
CA SER A 949 19.61 13.45 13.92
C SER A 949 18.44 14.20 14.57
N PHE A 950 17.57 14.76 13.72
CA PHE A 950 16.26 15.30 14.13
C PHE A 950 15.41 14.33 15.00
N ALA A 951 15.69 13.02 14.94
CA ALA A 951 14.98 12.00 15.72
C ALA A 951 15.66 11.66 17.06
N ASP A 952 16.79 12.30 17.38
CA ASP A 952 17.60 11.97 18.55
C ASP A 952 17.53 13.00 19.67
N ARG A 953 17.53 12.53 20.92
CA ARG A 953 17.66 13.41 22.08
C ARG A 953 19.14 13.75 22.32
N PRO A 954 19.47 14.91 22.94
CA PRO A 954 20.85 15.37 23.13
C PRO A 954 21.82 14.33 23.70
N ARG A 955 21.35 13.50 24.64
CA ARG A 955 22.15 12.42 25.25
C ARG A 955 22.69 11.39 24.24
N TRP A 956 22.08 11.27 23.06
CA TRP A 956 22.43 10.31 22.00
C TRP A 956 23.07 10.99 20.78
N ALA A 957 23.32 12.30 20.88
CA ALA A 957 24.00 13.08 19.88
C ALA A 957 25.41 13.49 20.33
N GLN A 958 25.84 13.15 21.55
CA GLN A 958 27.12 13.54 22.14
C GLN A 958 28.32 13.18 21.24
N PRO A 959 29.45 13.90 21.35
CA PRO A 959 30.64 13.66 20.52
C PRO A 959 31.20 12.23 20.58
N ASP A 960 31.05 11.55 21.72
CA ASP A 960 31.50 10.16 21.96
C ASP A 960 30.40 9.11 21.73
N SER A 961 29.22 9.54 21.28
CA SER A 961 28.12 8.65 20.96
C SER A 961 28.17 8.22 19.49
N TRP A 962 27.97 6.92 19.28
CA TRP A 962 27.95 6.36 17.93
C TRP A 962 26.96 5.20 17.82
N ARG A 963 26.59 4.91 16.57
CA ARG A 963 25.78 3.76 16.15
C ARG A 963 26.53 2.99 15.07
N SER A 964 26.05 1.78 14.75
CA SER A 964 26.63 1.03 13.64
C SER A 964 25.59 0.35 12.77
N TYR A 965 25.87 0.34 11.47
CA TYR A 965 24.99 -0.19 10.42
C TYR A 965 25.80 -0.96 9.38
N LEU A 966 25.09 -1.71 8.53
CA LEU A 966 25.73 -2.41 7.40
C LEU A 966 26.15 -1.40 6.32
N SER A 967 27.23 -1.68 5.60
CA SER A 967 27.82 -0.75 4.63
C SER A 967 26.88 -0.38 3.47
N TRP A 968 25.98 -1.29 3.11
CA TRP A 968 25.01 -1.13 2.03
C TRP A 968 23.67 -0.55 2.51
N GLN A 969 23.42 -0.53 3.83
CA GLN A 969 22.13 -0.10 4.38
C GLN A 969 21.95 1.41 4.20
N ARG A 970 20.78 1.80 3.68
CA ARG A 970 20.36 3.20 3.56
C ARG A 970 19.48 3.53 4.76
N VAL A 971 19.98 4.37 5.66
CA VAL A 971 19.29 4.68 6.93
C VAL A 971 18.56 6.01 6.82
N TYR A 972 17.33 6.07 7.34
CA TYR A 972 16.39 7.18 7.16
C TYR A 972 16.93 8.56 7.58
N ASP A 973 17.82 8.60 8.59
CA ASP A 973 18.35 9.82 9.20
C ASP A 973 19.88 9.93 9.14
N VAL A 974 20.55 9.09 8.33
CA VAL A 974 22.01 9.09 8.20
C VAL A 974 22.45 9.69 6.87
N GLY A 975 23.21 10.76 6.96
CA GLY A 975 23.95 11.40 5.87
C GLY A 975 25.46 11.25 6.04
N PHE A 976 26.22 12.23 5.56
CA PHE A 976 27.66 12.27 5.75
C PHE A 976 28.25 13.65 5.47
N ARG A 977 29.46 13.88 5.98
CA ARG A 977 30.36 14.96 5.55
C ARG A 977 31.70 14.39 5.10
N VAL A 978 32.52 15.23 4.47
CA VAL A 978 33.81 14.79 3.89
C VAL A 978 34.99 15.51 4.53
N VAL A 979 36.16 14.87 4.49
CA VAL A 979 37.45 15.47 4.80
C VAL A 979 38.37 15.44 3.59
N VAL A 980 39.27 16.42 3.52
CA VAL A 980 40.39 16.45 2.58
C VAL A 980 41.68 16.33 3.37
N ILE A 981 42.42 15.26 3.09
CA ILE A 981 43.71 14.98 3.71
C ILE A 981 44.80 15.69 2.89
N GLU A 982 45.70 16.38 3.58
CA GLU A 982 46.88 17.04 2.97
C GLU A 982 47.97 16.02 2.60
#